data_AF-A0AAD5WWS5-F1
#
_entry.id   AF-A0AAD5WWS5-F1
#
_cell.length_a   1.000
_cell.length_b   1.000
_cell.length_c   1.000
_cell.angle_alpha   90.00
_cell.angle_beta   90.00
_cell.angle_gamma   90.00
#
_symmetry.space_group_name_H-M   'P 1'
#
loop_
_entity.id
_entity.type
_entity.pdbx_description
1 polymer ?
#
loop_
_entity_poly.entity_id
_entity_poly.type
_entity_poly.pdbx_seq_one_letter_code
_entity_poly.pdbx_strand_id
1 'polypeptide(L)'
;MAPLGTIPQFPQPQNCSKVFHIHLRVLPPPPRYPISAGPYGVGGMPTIIETNNILSHPEGPEFKFLVGEGEYVLKEDLQLATPPPHPSEQPPQNPNPLSTTPLAESTGTKLTLVNLEARGGLLPPSSFVAKAQSVTTLASSGLVQASIQEHPNESRYSTDPGALSGDEGGRGTGTSFSDAPQTSVTAVSTPAFGEGNALLAPPPVSVKDAGKKRKPKSSMTKSNSSFISRVINHDNLNKRLQERSSDGMFAFANINRAFQWLDLSDLEKKSEYLTKVLFTKAHCICHDVNPLTKTSNHCDVIMGFSTGDLIWWEPFSQKYSRINKNGVINPHPVVDLRWIPGSEQLFLAAHKDGSLVVYDKEKEDAAFVPEDELVQETNGEANGNGPAADPHPPKPNYREAIEIKKSVYSKNQKTNPVAYWKIAHMKINAIAFSPDHRHLAMAFDDGSLRIIDYLREKLLSVFFGYFGAMMCVCWSPDGKYIVTGGQDDLLHIWCMAENSLVAYCAGHKSWVNSVAFDPWRCDERNYRFGSVGDDCRLCLWDFNVGMLHRPRASSIMQHRSASVSSKPTIPQRQDTRNTTASNVEGSEEEKPILLVPQSRTKTAMLPPVLSKIVDKNPMQWLSFTEDAILASCKSGHIRTWNRPSDTPAQPET
;
A
#
# COMPACT_ATOMS: atom_id res chain seq x y z
N MET A 1 -73.26 -46.46 -33.76
CA MET A 1 -73.67 -46.75 -32.37
C MET A 1 -72.73 -47.80 -31.84
N ALA A 2 -72.05 -47.49 -30.73
CA ALA A 2 -70.89 -48.22 -30.20
C ALA A 2 -71.22 -49.64 -29.72
N PRO A 3 -70.18 -50.47 -29.54
CA PRO A 3 -70.13 -51.20 -28.27
C PRO A 3 -68.74 -51.25 -27.60
N LEU A 4 -68.83 -51.22 -26.27
CA LEU A 4 -68.07 -51.96 -25.27
C LEU A 4 -66.58 -51.65 -25.06
N GLY A 5 -66.33 -50.98 -23.93
CA GLY A 5 -65.03 -50.86 -23.29
C GLY A 5 -64.71 -52.04 -22.37
N THR A 6 -63.40 -52.26 -22.18
CA THR A 6 -62.81 -53.25 -21.29
C THR A 6 -61.63 -52.59 -20.56
N ILE A 7 -61.56 -52.80 -19.24
CA ILE A 7 -60.52 -52.39 -18.27
C ILE A 7 -59.64 -53.64 -17.98
N PRO A 8 -58.48 -53.64 -17.26
CA PRO A 8 -57.25 -52.81 -17.19
C PRO A 8 -55.96 -53.64 -17.48
N GLN A 9 -54.76 -53.04 -17.40
CA GLN A 9 -53.57 -53.67 -16.80
C GLN A 9 -52.45 -52.66 -16.48
N PHE A 10 -51.92 -52.73 -15.25
CA PHE A 10 -50.73 -52.00 -14.78
C PHE A 10 -49.42 -52.68 -15.24
N PRO A 11 -48.34 -51.91 -15.41
CA PRO A 11 -47.06 -52.35 -14.87
C PRO A 11 -46.26 -51.25 -14.13
N GLN A 12 -45.75 -51.67 -12.97
CA GLN A 12 -44.51 -51.39 -12.21
C GLN A 12 -43.65 -50.10 -12.41
N PRO A 13 -42.92 -49.66 -11.34
CA PRO A 13 -42.43 -48.30 -11.19
C PRO A 13 -41.00 -48.10 -11.75
N GLN A 14 -40.75 -46.92 -12.34
CA GLN A 14 -39.39 -46.47 -12.68
C GLN A 14 -39.08 -45.10 -12.07
N ASN A 15 -37.84 -44.99 -11.60
CA ASN A 15 -37.23 -43.93 -10.81
C ASN A 15 -37.50 -42.50 -11.32
N CYS A 16 -37.92 -41.63 -10.39
CA CYS A 16 -37.93 -40.18 -10.58
C CYS A 16 -36.53 -39.60 -10.30
N SER A 17 -35.85 -39.14 -11.34
CA SER A 17 -34.80 -38.12 -11.26
C SER A 17 -35.13 -37.03 -12.27
N LYS A 18 -35.75 -35.94 -11.81
CA LYS A 18 -36.00 -34.76 -12.63
C LYS A 18 -34.73 -33.91 -12.67
N VAL A 19 -34.13 -33.89 -13.85
CA VAL A 19 -33.05 -33.01 -14.29
C VAL A 19 -33.58 -31.57 -14.38
N PHE A 20 -32.85 -30.62 -13.79
CA PHE A 20 -33.07 -29.19 -13.98
C PHE A 20 -32.62 -28.78 -15.40
N HIS A 21 -33.55 -28.26 -16.21
CA HIS A 21 -33.21 -27.60 -17.47
C HIS A 21 -32.62 -26.21 -17.21
N ILE A 22 -31.33 -26.05 -17.49
CA ILE A 22 -30.67 -24.75 -17.61
C ILE A 22 -30.84 -24.28 -19.06
N HIS A 23 -31.53 -23.15 -19.27
CA HIS A 23 -31.54 -22.43 -20.54
C HIS A 23 -30.17 -21.78 -20.77
N LEU A 24 -29.38 -22.35 -21.68
CA LEU A 24 -28.21 -21.71 -22.27
C LEU A 24 -28.67 -20.52 -23.12
N ARG A 25 -28.44 -19.28 -22.65
CA ARG A 25 -28.50 -18.09 -23.51
C ARG A 25 -27.21 -18.02 -24.33
N VAL A 26 -27.38 -18.08 -25.65
CA VAL A 26 -26.33 -17.85 -26.65
C VAL A 26 -25.83 -16.42 -26.51
N LEU A 27 -24.51 -16.23 -26.35
CA LEU A 27 -23.86 -14.92 -26.36
C LEU A 27 -23.96 -14.30 -27.77
N PRO A 28 -24.21 -12.99 -27.91
CA PRO A 28 -24.16 -12.33 -29.22
C PRO A 28 -22.73 -12.34 -29.77
N PRO A 29 -22.53 -12.45 -31.09
CA PRO A 29 -21.21 -12.44 -31.69
C PRO A 29 -20.53 -11.07 -31.49
N PRO A 30 -19.18 -11.04 -31.36
CA PRO A 30 -18.45 -9.80 -31.13
C PRO A 30 -18.56 -8.83 -32.33
N PRO A 31 -18.50 -7.51 -32.09
CA PRO A 31 -18.56 -6.51 -33.14
C PRO A 31 -17.35 -6.64 -34.08
N ARG A 32 -17.62 -6.71 -35.39
CA ARG A 32 -16.58 -6.67 -36.44
C ARG A 32 -16.15 -5.22 -36.65
N TYR A 33 -14.91 -4.89 -36.32
CA TYR A 33 -14.29 -3.63 -36.75
C TYR A 33 -13.78 -3.78 -38.20
N PRO A 34 -13.97 -2.77 -39.08
CA PRO A 34 -13.43 -2.81 -40.43
C PRO A 34 -11.90 -2.69 -40.39
N ILE A 35 -11.22 -3.69 -40.95
CA ILE A 35 -9.78 -3.69 -41.19
C ILE A 35 -9.53 -2.79 -42.39
N SER A 36 -9.09 -1.55 -42.17
CA SER A 36 -8.52 -0.72 -43.23
C SER A 36 -7.08 -1.19 -43.51
N ALA A 37 -6.93 -2.10 -44.47
CA ALA A 37 -5.65 -2.35 -45.12
C ALA A 37 -5.30 -1.14 -45.99
N GLY A 38 -4.33 -0.32 -45.57
CA GLY A 38 -3.72 0.71 -46.40
C GLY A 38 -2.56 0.11 -47.20
N PRO A 39 -2.47 0.33 -48.53
CA PRO A 39 -1.40 -0.23 -49.35
C PRO A 39 -0.12 0.61 -49.26
N TYR A 40 1.01 -0.08 -49.34
CA TYR A 40 2.34 0.51 -49.51
C TYR A 40 2.42 1.38 -50.76
N GLY A 41 3.00 2.58 -50.64
CA GLY A 41 3.36 3.40 -51.80
C GLY A 41 3.89 4.80 -51.46
N VAL A 42 5.21 4.96 -51.58
CA VAL A 42 5.95 6.16 -52.00
C VAL A 42 6.09 7.34 -51.01
N GLY A 43 7.35 7.56 -50.57
CA GLY A 43 7.92 8.88 -50.28
C GLY A 43 7.13 9.80 -49.34
N GLY A 44 7.12 9.49 -48.04
CA GLY A 44 6.60 10.38 -47.00
C GLY A 44 7.61 10.50 -45.87
N MET A 45 7.81 11.72 -45.38
CA MET A 45 8.63 12.10 -44.23
C MET A 45 8.56 11.08 -43.08
N PRO A 46 9.65 10.81 -42.34
CA PRO A 46 9.60 9.90 -41.20
C PRO A 46 8.48 10.36 -40.26
N THR A 47 7.51 9.49 -40.03
CA THR A 47 6.44 9.70 -39.07
C THR A 47 7.09 10.03 -37.73
N ILE A 48 6.81 11.23 -37.21
CA ILE A 48 7.27 11.67 -35.89
C ILE A 48 6.62 10.70 -34.90
N ILE A 49 7.40 9.73 -34.41
CA ILE A 49 6.98 8.90 -33.29
C ILE A 49 6.81 9.86 -32.12
N GLU A 50 5.59 10.00 -31.62
CA GLU A 50 5.24 10.83 -30.46
C GLU A 50 6.10 10.39 -29.26
N THR A 51 7.20 11.11 -29.04
CA THR A 51 8.15 10.86 -27.95
C THR A 51 7.92 11.80 -26.77
N ASN A 52 7.16 12.86 -27.00
CA ASN A 52 6.86 13.94 -26.06
C ASN A 52 5.49 13.73 -25.41
N ASN A 53 5.38 14.09 -24.14
CA ASN A 53 4.09 14.06 -23.46
C ASN A 53 3.20 15.19 -24.00
N ILE A 54 1.89 15.05 -23.82
CA ILE A 54 0.90 16.04 -24.23
C ILE A 54 0.23 16.58 -22.97
N LEU A 55 0.26 17.90 -22.79
CA LEU A 55 -0.49 18.57 -21.73
C LEU A 55 -1.72 19.21 -22.34
N SER A 56 -2.87 19.02 -21.69
CA SER A 56 -4.14 19.63 -22.09
C SER A 56 -4.89 20.17 -20.89
N HIS A 57 -5.70 21.21 -21.11
CA HIS A 57 -6.53 21.86 -20.11
C HIS A 57 -8.00 21.75 -20.53
N PRO A 58 -8.59 20.55 -20.39
CA PRO A 58 -9.96 20.32 -20.82
C PRO A 58 -10.96 21.07 -19.92
N GLU A 59 -11.90 21.78 -20.53
CA GLU A 59 -12.95 22.53 -19.86
C GLU A 59 -14.33 21.95 -20.20
N GLY A 60 -15.26 22.04 -19.26
CA GLY A 60 -16.62 21.53 -19.43
C GLY A 60 -17.19 20.87 -18.17
N PRO A 61 -18.51 20.69 -18.09
CA PRO A 61 -19.16 20.06 -16.94
C PRO A 61 -18.70 18.61 -16.71
N GLU A 62 -18.32 17.89 -17.75
CA GLU A 62 -17.78 16.52 -17.67
C GLU A 62 -16.45 16.44 -16.94
N PHE A 63 -15.71 17.55 -16.84
CA PHE A 63 -14.41 17.64 -16.18
C PHE A 63 -14.51 18.16 -14.73
N LYS A 64 -15.74 18.38 -14.23
CA LYS A 64 -15.99 18.91 -12.87
C LYS A 64 -16.86 17.98 -12.05
N PHE A 65 -16.65 17.89 -10.74
CA PHE A 65 -17.53 17.11 -9.87
C PHE A 65 -17.75 17.78 -8.53
N LEU A 66 -18.98 17.69 -8.04
CA LEU A 66 -19.40 18.26 -6.78
C LEU A 66 -19.31 17.19 -5.68
N VAL A 67 -18.69 17.55 -4.57
CA VAL A 67 -18.68 16.78 -3.31
C VAL A 67 -19.17 17.73 -2.21
N GLY A 68 -19.49 17.22 -1.01
CA GLY A 68 -20.10 18.02 0.06
C GLY A 68 -19.35 19.33 0.41
N GLU A 69 -18.04 19.38 0.21
CA GLU A 69 -17.20 20.58 0.39
C GLU A 69 -17.18 21.59 -0.75
N GLY A 70 -17.68 21.23 -1.94
CA GLY A 70 -17.62 22.09 -3.12
C GLY A 70 -17.22 21.36 -4.40
N GLU A 71 -17.01 22.16 -5.45
CA GLU A 71 -16.72 21.68 -6.81
C GLU A 71 -15.22 21.48 -7.02
N TYR A 72 -14.87 20.27 -7.44
CA TYR A 72 -13.54 19.95 -7.96
C TYR A 72 -13.53 20.20 -9.46
N VAL A 73 -12.50 20.90 -9.93
CA VAL A 73 -12.33 21.26 -11.35
C VAL A 73 -11.05 20.62 -11.86
N LEU A 74 -11.15 19.87 -12.97
CA LEU A 74 -9.96 19.36 -13.66
C LEU A 74 -9.12 20.54 -14.13
N LYS A 75 -7.91 20.64 -13.61
CA LYS A 75 -6.94 21.68 -13.96
C LYS A 75 -6.19 21.30 -15.23
N GLU A 76 -5.81 20.03 -15.34
CA GLU A 76 -4.91 19.56 -16.39
C GLU A 76 -5.01 18.05 -16.58
N ASP A 77 -4.74 17.61 -17.81
CA ASP A 77 -4.58 16.22 -18.22
C ASP A 77 -3.24 16.10 -18.97
N LEU A 78 -2.26 15.47 -18.29
CA LEU A 78 -0.93 15.17 -18.81
C LEU A 78 -0.89 13.72 -19.31
N GLN A 79 -0.84 13.55 -20.63
CA GLN A 79 -0.71 12.26 -21.28
C GLN A 79 0.77 11.92 -21.52
N LEU A 80 1.25 10.87 -20.86
CA LEU A 80 2.61 10.38 -21.08
C LEU A 80 2.78 9.69 -22.43
N ALA A 81 3.86 10.01 -23.15
CA ALA A 81 4.18 9.33 -24.40
C ALA A 81 4.58 7.87 -24.17
N THR A 82 3.75 6.96 -24.68
CA THR A 82 4.02 5.52 -24.68
C THR A 82 5.17 5.23 -25.65
N PRO A 83 6.24 4.56 -25.19
CA PRO A 83 7.35 4.23 -26.09
C PRO A 83 6.91 3.25 -27.18
N PRO A 84 7.43 3.39 -28.42
CA PRO A 84 7.16 2.43 -29.48
C PRO A 84 7.70 1.05 -29.09
N PRO A 85 7.12 -0.05 -29.60
CA PRO A 85 7.64 -1.40 -29.43
C PRO A 85 9.13 -1.47 -29.77
N HIS A 86 9.90 -2.24 -28.99
CA HIS A 86 11.33 -2.36 -29.23
C HIS A 86 11.52 -3.28 -30.45
N PRO A 87 12.49 -3.04 -31.35
CA PRO A 87 12.69 -3.91 -32.52
C PRO A 87 12.94 -5.38 -32.19
N SER A 88 13.36 -5.69 -30.95
CA SER A 88 13.53 -7.06 -30.47
C SER A 88 12.28 -7.69 -29.85
N GLU A 89 11.20 -6.93 -29.67
CA GLU A 89 9.91 -7.46 -29.23
C GLU A 89 9.25 -8.15 -30.42
N GLN A 90 8.85 -9.41 -30.23
CA GLN A 90 8.07 -10.08 -31.26
C GLN A 90 6.71 -9.35 -31.37
N PRO A 91 6.21 -9.08 -32.59
CA PRO A 91 4.87 -8.55 -32.74
C PRO A 91 3.89 -9.49 -32.05
N PRO A 92 2.87 -8.96 -31.33
CA PRO A 92 1.98 -9.78 -30.53
C PRO A 92 1.40 -10.91 -31.40
N GLN A 93 1.86 -12.14 -31.14
CA GLN A 93 1.35 -13.30 -31.84
C GLN A 93 -0.04 -13.58 -31.29
N ASN A 94 -1.03 -13.29 -32.14
CA ASN A 94 -2.44 -13.60 -31.98
C ASN A 94 -3.20 -12.63 -31.03
N PRO A 95 -4.14 -11.81 -31.56
CA PRO A 95 -5.07 -11.02 -30.75
C PRO A 95 -6.16 -11.89 -30.10
N ASN A 96 -5.89 -13.19 -29.89
CA ASN A 96 -6.83 -14.09 -29.25
C ASN A 96 -6.91 -13.74 -27.75
N PRO A 97 -8.06 -13.30 -27.24
CA PRO A 97 -8.25 -13.02 -25.81
C PRO A 97 -8.13 -14.28 -24.93
N LEU A 98 -8.10 -15.47 -25.54
CA LEU A 98 -7.84 -16.76 -24.88
C LEU A 98 -6.38 -17.22 -25.02
N SER A 99 -5.50 -16.39 -25.56
CA SER A 99 -4.08 -16.72 -25.66
C SER A 99 -3.50 -16.95 -24.27
N THR A 100 -2.89 -18.12 -24.06
CA THR A 100 -2.23 -18.49 -22.81
C THR A 100 -0.75 -18.13 -22.81
N THR A 101 -0.24 -17.51 -23.88
CA THR A 101 1.15 -17.06 -23.95
C THR A 101 1.39 -16.02 -22.84
N PRO A 102 2.31 -16.27 -21.90
CA PRO A 102 2.59 -15.34 -20.83
C PRO A 102 3.06 -14.00 -21.41
N LEU A 103 2.24 -12.96 -21.27
CA LEU A 103 2.66 -11.60 -21.58
C LEU A 103 3.59 -11.10 -20.48
N ALA A 104 4.53 -10.22 -20.84
CA ALA A 104 5.34 -9.54 -19.85
C ALA A 104 4.40 -8.77 -18.90
N GLU A 105 4.58 -8.97 -17.59
CA GLU A 105 3.83 -8.23 -16.57
C GLU A 105 3.94 -6.74 -16.86
N SER A 106 2.79 -6.07 -16.88
CA SER A 106 2.69 -4.63 -17.06
C SER A 106 1.70 -4.10 -16.05
N THR A 107 1.85 -2.84 -15.71
CA THR A 107 0.88 -2.13 -14.90
C THR A 107 0.55 -0.83 -15.61
N GLY A 108 -0.53 -0.18 -15.22
CA GLY A 108 -0.82 1.15 -15.70
C GLY A 108 0.20 2.18 -15.23
N THR A 109 -0.12 3.44 -15.48
CA THR A 109 0.71 4.56 -15.02
C THR A 109 0.54 4.71 -13.52
N LYS A 110 1.63 4.60 -12.77
CA LYS A 110 1.72 4.92 -11.34
C LYS A 110 2.69 6.07 -11.16
N LEU A 111 2.50 6.83 -10.09
CA LEU A 111 3.35 7.97 -9.75
C LEU A 111 3.91 7.86 -8.33
N THR A 112 5.12 8.38 -8.15
CA THR A 112 5.62 8.82 -6.85
C THR A 112 5.80 10.33 -6.89
N LEU A 113 5.03 11.04 -6.06
CA LEU A 113 5.12 12.49 -5.92
C LEU A 113 6.15 12.87 -4.85
N VAL A 114 6.91 13.93 -5.11
CA VAL A 114 7.98 14.39 -4.21
C VAL A 114 7.89 15.91 -4.06
N ASN A 115 7.32 16.38 -2.95
CA ASN A 115 7.45 17.77 -2.51
C ASN A 115 8.84 17.97 -1.86
N LEU A 116 9.55 19.04 -2.25
CA LEU A 116 10.93 19.35 -1.90
C LEU A 116 11.11 20.49 -0.89
N GLU A 117 10.03 21.01 -0.31
CA GLU A 117 10.09 22.10 0.68
C GLU A 117 11.16 21.91 1.77
N ALA A 118 11.93 22.97 1.99
CA ALA A 118 12.97 23.07 3.00
C ALA A 118 12.43 23.71 4.29
N ARG A 119 12.12 22.88 5.30
CA ARG A 119 11.66 23.22 6.66
C ARG A 119 10.28 23.90 6.79
N GLY A 120 9.37 23.18 7.44
CA GLY A 120 8.33 23.75 8.31
C GLY A 120 7.18 24.46 7.60
N GLY A 121 6.29 23.70 6.95
CA GLY A 121 5.03 24.22 6.43
C GLY A 121 4.09 23.07 6.07
N LEU A 122 3.04 22.89 6.88
CA LEU A 122 1.78 22.19 6.56
C LEU A 122 1.89 20.76 6.00
N LEU A 123 2.43 19.86 6.83
CA LEU A 123 1.92 18.49 6.86
C LEU A 123 0.37 18.52 7.01
N PRO A 124 -0.36 17.53 6.48
CA PRO A 124 -1.81 17.42 6.71
C PRO A 124 -2.11 17.57 8.21
N PRO A 125 -3.28 18.13 8.59
CA PRO A 125 -3.57 18.62 9.92
C PRO A 125 -2.86 17.83 11.02
N SER A 126 -2.05 18.57 11.80
CA SER A 126 -1.04 18.12 12.76
C SER A 126 -1.50 17.11 13.84
N SER A 127 -2.77 16.69 13.82
CA SER A 127 -3.29 15.61 14.65
C SER A 127 -2.80 14.20 14.25
N PHE A 128 -2.32 13.96 13.02
CA PHE A 128 -1.95 12.59 12.59
C PHE A 128 -0.48 12.35 12.24
N VAL A 129 0.25 13.35 11.74
CA VAL A 129 1.66 13.14 11.33
C VAL A 129 2.65 13.46 12.47
N ALA A 130 2.24 14.26 13.47
CA ALA A 130 3.14 14.74 14.52
C ALA A 130 3.65 13.66 15.49
N LYS A 131 3.04 12.46 15.53
CA LYS A 131 3.54 11.35 16.37
C LYS A 131 4.62 10.49 15.69
N ALA A 132 4.82 10.62 14.37
CA ALA A 132 5.73 9.76 13.61
C ALA A 132 7.10 10.38 13.27
N GLN A 133 7.31 11.69 13.50
CA GLN A 133 8.52 12.39 13.04
C GLN A 133 9.48 12.88 14.15
N SER A 134 9.33 12.43 15.39
CA SER A 134 10.33 12.75 16.43
C SER A 134 11.53 11.81 16.36
N VAL A 135 12.35 11.94 15.32
CA VAL A 135 13.73 11.43 15.30
C VAL A 135 14.61 12.51 14.67
N THR A 136 15.10 13.44 15.50
CA THR A 136 16.31 14.19 15.17
C THR A 136 17.46 13.67 16.00
N THR A 137 18.57 13.48 15.31
CA THR A 137 19.85 12.99 15.77
C THR A 137 20.40 13.86 16.91
N LEU A 138 20.67 13.25 18.06
CA LEU A 138 21.54 13.82 19.09
C LEU A 138 22.98 13.83 18.56
N ALA A 139 23.41 14.96 18.03
CA ALA A 139 24.82 15.35 18.03
C ALA A 139 25.03 16.33 19.19
N SER A 140 25.86 15.91 20.15
CA SER A 140 26.29 16.67 21.31
C SER A 140 26.89 18.03 20.95
N SER A 141 26.33 19.13 21.47
CA SER A 141 27.08 20.22 22.12
C SER A 141 26.16 21.38 22.54
N GLY A 142 26.46 21.96 23.71
CA GLY A 142 26.14 23.36 24.01
C GLY A 142 24.89 23.63 24.84
N LEU A 143 25.08 23.76 26.15
CA LEU A 143 24.17 24.39 27.11
C LEU A 143 23.54 25.68 26.57
N VAL A 144 22.21 25.74 26.47
CA VAL A 144 21.45 26.98 26.73
C VAL A 144 20.14 26.61 27.42
N GLN A 145 20.06 27.04 28.68
CA GLN A 145 18.92 26.92 29.57
C GLN A 145 17.88 27.96 29.15
N ALA A 146 16.67 27.55 28.74
CA ALA A 146 15.57 28.47 28.49
C ALA A 146 14.53 28.35 29.61
N SER A 147 14.46 29.43 30.38
CA SER A 147 13.62 29.69 31.54
C SER A 147 12.12 29.71 31.19
N ILE A 148 11.34 29.02 32.02
CA ILE A 148 9.90 29.19 32.15
C ILE A 148 9.63 30.56 32.76
N GLN A 149 8.72 31.34 32.17
CA GLN A 149 8.16 32.53 32.80
C GLN A 149 6.64 32.50 32.67
N GLU A 150 6.00 32.47 33.82
CA GLU A 150 4.56 32.46 34.06
C GLU A 150 3.96 33.89 34.11
N HIS A 151 2.74 34.02 33.53
CA HIS A 151 1.58 34.88 33.91
C HIS A 151 1.69 36.43 33.92
N PRO A 152 0.63 37.27 34.13
CA PRO A 152 -0.83 37.05 34.41
C PRO A 152 -1.87 38.02 33.74
N ASN A 153 -3.18 37.69 33.86
CA ASN A 153 -4.34 38.53 34.32
C ASN A 153 -5.69 38.03 33.74
N GLU A 154 -6.59 37.44 34.56
CA GLU A 154 -7.76 38.02 35.29
C GLU A 154 -8.97 38.33 34.38
N SER A 155 -10.26 38.02 34.66
CA SER A 155 -11.01 37.77 35.91
C SER A 155 -12.45 37.27 35.60
N ARG A 156 -13.08 36.48 36.50
CA ARG A 156 -14.33 36.84 37.24
C ARG A 156 -15.20 35.65 37.75
N TYR A 157 -15.72 35.90 38.96
CA TYR A 157 -16.95 35.44 39.65
C TYR A 157 -16.94 34.29 40.68
N SER A 158 -17.13 34.72 41.95
CA SER A 158 -18.10 34.25 42.99
C SER A 158 -17.95 32.82 43.55
N THR A 159 -18.08 32.51 44.84
CA THR A 159 -18.46 33.26 46.06
C THR A 159 -18.15 32.37 47.28
N ASP A 160 -18.00 33.04 48.42
CA ASP A 160 -18.26 32.62 49.80
C ASP A 160 -17.12 32.12 50.74
N PRO A 161 -17.01 32.70 51.96
CA PRO A 161 -15.87 32.51 52.84
C PRO A 161 -16.21 31.68 54.09
N GLY A 162 -15.17 31.11 54.71
CA GLY A 162 -15.30 30.50 56.02
C GLY A 162 -13.93 30.08 56.57
N ALA A 163 -13.37 30.95 57.41
CA ALA A 163 -12.62 30.71 58.66
C ALA A 163 -11.88 29.36 58.87
N LEU A 164 -10.74 29.23 59.55
CA LEU A 164 -9.75 30.05 60.27
C LEU A 164 -8.79 29.00 60.90
N SER A 165 -7.54 29.39 61.22
CA SER A 165 -6.60 28.71 62.16
C SER A 165 -6.08 27.32 61.74
N GLY A 166 -4.85 26.88 62.04
CA GLY A 166 -3.73 27.33 62.86
C GLY A 166 -2.78 26.11 62.86
N ASP A 167 -1.55 26.26 62.41
CA ASP A 167 -0.35 26.52 63.22
C ASP A 167 0.39 25.23 63.62
N GLU A 168 1.70 25.30 63.36
CA GLU A 168 2.85 24.57 63.91
C GLU A 168 2.83 23.05 64.23
N GLY A 169 3.76 22.36 63.54
CA GLY A 169 4.94 21.82 64.23
C GLY A 169 4.87 20.41 64.81
N GLY A 170 5.62 19.47 64.23
CA GLY A 170 5.92 18.22 64.95
C GLY A 170 6.52 17.11 64.08
N ARG A 171 7.84 16.98 64.11
CA ARG A 171 8.61 15.87 63.55
C ARG A 171 8.16 14.52 64.13
N GLY A 172 7.95 13.52 63.27
CA GLY A 172 7.73 12.14 63.66
C GLY A 172 8.03 11.20 62.49
N THR A 173 9.25 10.68 62.46
CA THR A 173 9.71 9.62 61.57
C THR A 173 8.88 8.34 61.75
N GLY A 174 8.29 7.86 60.66
CA GLY A 174 7.57 6.58 60.62
C GLY A 174 7.37 6.13 59.17
N THR A 175 8.22 5.22 58.74
CA THR A 175 8.20 4.51 57.46
C THR A 175 6.90 3.71 57.26
N SER A 176 6.20 3.90 56.14
CA SER A 176 5.43 2.81 55.49
C SER A 176 5.12 3.15 54.05
N PHE A 177 5.31 2.15 53.19
CA PHE A 177 5.27 2.17 51.74
C PHE A 177 3.84 2.19 51.19
N SER A 178 3.62 2.98 50.14
CA SER A 178 2.66 2.67 49.08
C SER A 178 3.07 3.35 47.78
N ASP A 179 3.96 2.68 47.05
CA ASP A 179 4.21 2.95 45.62
C ASP A 179 2.94 2.61 44.83
N ALA A 180 2.24 3.64 44.37
CA ALA A 180 1.38 3.54 43.21
C ALA A 180 2.15 4.18 42.05
N PRO A 181 2.54 3.44 41.00
CA PRO A 181 3.29 4.04 39.92
C PRO A 181 2.36 5.00 39.17
N GLN A 182 2.69 6.28 39.21
CA GLN A 182 2.25 7.20 38.18
C GLN A 182 2.74 6.65 36.85
N THR A 183 1.82 6.17 36.02
CA THR A 183 2.06 5.80 34.64
C THR A 183 2.37 7.06 33.84
N SER A 184 3.62 7.53 33.94
CA SER A 184 4.21 8.35 32.90
C SER A 184 4.27 7.49 31.65
N VAL A 185 3.36 7.75 30.70
CA VAL A 185 3.42 7.16 29.37
C VAL A 185 4.65 7.73 28.68
N THR A 186 5.81 7.14 28.92
CA THR A 186 6.98 7.32 28.07
C THR A 186 6.56 6.84 26.68
N ALA A 187 6.52 7.76 25.72
CA ALA A 187 6.31 7.42 24.32
C ALA A 187 7.38 6.39 23.91
N VAL A 188 6.96 5.13 23.75
CA VAL A 188 7.85 4.07 23.28
C VAL A 188 8.14 4.38 21.82
N SER A 189 9.37 4.78 21.52
CA SER A 189 9.84 4.96 20.14
C SER A 189 9.86 3.61 19.43
N THR A 190 9.31 3.53 18.21
CA THR A 190 9.40 2.33 17.38
C THR A 190 10.87 2.02 17.06
N PRO A 191 11.36 0.79 17.31
CA PRO A 191 12.74 0.40 17.02
C PRO A 191 13.11 0.56 15.55
N ALA A 192 14.39 0.78 15.26
CA ALA A 192 14.88 0.75 13.89
C ALA A 192 14.84 -0.68 13.32
N PHE A 193 14.68 -0.83 12.00
CA PHE A 193 14.70 -2.14 11.37
C PHE A 193 16.08 -2.81 11.54
N GLY A 194 16.09 -4.00 12.16
CA GLY A 194 17.32 -4.72 12.49
C GLY A 194 18.08 -4.16 13.70
N GLU A 195 17.44 -3.35 14.55
CA GLU A 195 18.03 -2.85 15.79
C GLU A 195 18.61 -4.00 16.64
N GLY A 196 19.83 -3.83 17.13
CA GLY A 196 20.59 -4.88 17.81
C GLY A 196 21.46 -5.73 16.88
N ASN A 197 21.29 -5.66 15.55
CA ASN A 197 22.22 -6.26 14.60
C ASN A 197 23.33 -5.26 14.22
N ALA A 198 24.48 -5.35 14.89
CA ALA A 198 25.63 -4.48 14.62
C ALA A 198 26.16 -4.55 13.18
N LEU A 199 25.86 -5.62 12.42
CA LEU A 199 26.27 -5.78 11.02
C LEU A 199 25.42 -4.95 10.04
N LEU A 200 24.29 -4.41 10.49
CA LEU A 200 23.44 -3.49 9.74
C LEU A 200 23.64 -2.03 10.14
N ALA A 201 24.44 -1.78 11.19
CA ALA A 201 24.80 -0.42 11.57
C ALA A 201 25.58 0.23 10.41
N PRO A 202 25.29 1.50 10.07
CA PRO A 202 26.08 2.22 9.07
C PRO A 202 27.56 2.20 9.48
N PRO A 203 28.49 1.97 8.53
CA PRO A 203 29.91 1.94 8.84
C PRO A 203 30.34 3.28 9.47
N PRO A 204 31.31 3.27 10.42
CA PRO A 204 31.80 4.50 11.03
C PRO A 204 32.31 5.43 9.93
N VAL A 205 31.63 6.57 9.77
CA VAL A 205 31.97 7.55 8.73
C VAL A 205 33.28 8.22 9.15
N SER A 206 34.30 8.16 8.30
CA SER A 206 35.53 8.92 8.54
C SER A 206 35.18 10.42 8.60
N VAL A 207 35.83 11.21 9.46
CA VAL A 207 35.58 12.65 9.60
C VAL A 207 35.74 13.39 8.25
N LYS A 208 36.49 12.81 7.29
CA LYS A 208 36.70 13.33 5.93
C LYS A 208 35.56 13.02 4.96
N ASP A 209 34.72 12.03 5.26
CA ASP A 209 33.58 11.60 4.44
C ASP A 209 32.23 11.90 5.07
N ALA A 210 32.21 12.47 6.28
CA ALA A 210 31.01 12.97 6.96
C ALA A 210 30.36 14.08 6.11
N GLY A 211 29.40 13.69 5.28
CA GLY A 211 28.65 14.58 4.37
C GLY A 211 28.67 14.17 2.90
N LYS A 212 29.52 13.22 2.48
CA LYS A 212 29.48 12.69 1.11
C LYS A 212 28.46 11.56 0.99
N LYS A 213 27.25 11.90 0.53
CA LYS A 213 26.25 10.89 0.16
C LYS A 213 26.83 9.99 -0.93
N ARG A 214 26.90 8.68 -0.66
CA ARG A 214 27.36 7.69 -1.64
C ARG A 214 26.40 7.66 -2.82
N LYS A 215 26.97 7.61 -4.01
CA LYS A 215 26.22 7.60 -5.27
C LYS A 215 26.35 6.23 -5.93
N PRO A 216 25.37 5.84 -6.74
CA PRO A 216 25.50 4.63 -7.54
C PRO A 216 26.74 4.67 -8.44
N LYS A 217 27.24 3.49 -8.84
CA LYS A 217 28.54 3.38 -9.52
C LYS A 217 28.49 3.74 -11.00
N SER A 218 27.40 3.37 -11.68
CA SER A 218 27.31 3.43 -13.15
C SER A 218 26.58 4.67 -13.63
N SER A 219 26.99 5.21 -14.77
CA SER A 219 26.27 6.31 -15.42
C SER A 219 25.06 5.78 -16.17
N MET A 220 23.88 6.35 -15.90
CA MET A 220 22.63 6.01 -16.57
C MET A 220 22.69 6.43 -18.05
N THR A 221 23.19 7.64 -18.33
CA THR A 221 23.30 8.22 -19.68
C THR A 221 24.36 7.56 -20.55
N LYS A 222 25.45 7.06 -19.97
CA LYS A 222 26.52 6.33 -20.67
C LYS A 222 26.42 4.81 -20.46
N SER A 223 25.21 4.33 -20.18
CA SER A 223 24.99 2.91 -19.89
C SER A 223 25.25 2.06 -21.14
N ASN A 224 26.11 1.05 -21.00
CA ASN A 224 26.29 -0.02 -21.98
C ASN A 224 25.40 -1.25 -21.65
N SER A 225 24.42 -1.08 -20.76
CA SER A 225 23.59 -2.20 -20.31
C SER A 225 22.59 -2.60 -21.37
N SER A 226 22.48 -3.89 -21.66
CA SER A 226 21.41 -4.44 -22.50
C SER A 226 19.99 -4.25 -21.92
N PHE A 227 19.88 -3.82 -20.67
CA PHE A 227 18.60 -3.60 -19.97
C PHE A 227 18.01 -2.21 -20.25
N ILE A 228 18.86 -1.19 -20.40
CA ILE A 228 18.48 0.19 -20.69
C ILE A 228 18.76 0.43 -22.17
N SER A 229 17.73 0.67 -22.96
CA SER A 229 17.88 0.88 -24.41
C SER A 229 18.25 2.31 -24.75
N ARG A 230 17.72 3.29 -24.01
CA ARG A 230 18.00 4.72 -24.25
C ARG A 230 17.71 5.54 -23.00
N VAL A 231 18.47 6.63 -22.83
CA VAL A 231 18.20 7.66 -21.83
C VAL A 231 18.14 9.00 -22.54
N ILE A 232 17.08 9.76 -22.30
CA ILE A 232 16.83 11.05 -22.92
C ILE A 232 16.76 12.07 -21.79
N ASN A 233 17.81 12.87 -21.65
CA ASN A 233 17.82 13.99 -20.72
C ASN A 233 17.33 15.24 -21.42
N HIS A 234 16.68 16.12 -20.66
CA HIS A 234 16.41 17.46 -21.12
C HIS A 234 17.74 18.20 -21.40
N ASP A 235 17.85 18.87 -22.55
CA ASP A 235 19.09 19.54 -22.98
C ASP A 235 19.58 20.58 -21.96
N ASN A 236 18.63 21.30 -21.35
CA ASN A 236 18.88 22.30 -20.31
C ASN A 236 18.62 21.80 -18.86
N LEU A 237 18.81 20.50 -18.58
CA LEU A 237 18.49 19.90 -17.27
C LEU A 237 19.06 20.70 -16.08
N ASN A 238 20.35 21.04 -16.10
CA ASN A 238 21.00 21.77 -15.00
C ASN A 238 20.41 23.17 -14.79
N LYS A 239 20.09 23.86 -15.87
CA LYS A 239 19.49 25.20 -15.83
C LYS A 239 18.08 25.14 -15.21
N ARG A 240 17.25 24.18 -15.64
CA ARG A 240 15.91 23.98 -15.06
C ARG A 240 15.96 23.67 -13.57
N LEU A 241 16.87 22.80 -13.14
CA LEU A 241 17.02 22.47 -11.73
C LEU A 241 17.49 23.66 -10.87
N GLN A 242 18.19 24.63 -11.45
CA GLN A 242 18.62 25.86 -10.78
C GLN A 242 17.53 26.94 -10.74
N GLU A 243 16.71 27.02 -11.79
CA GLU A 243 15.65 28.04 -11.94
C GLU A 243 14.31 27.62 -11.29
N ARG A 244 14.17 26.37 -10.83
CA ARG A 244 12.93 25.88 -10.25
C ARG A 244 12.58 26.54 -8.92
N SER A 245 11.30 26.50 -8.59
CA SER A 245 10.81 26.91 -7.28
C SER A 245 11.26 25.95 -6.17
N SER A 246 11.54 26.49 -4.98
CA SER A 246 12.00 25.71 -3.83
C SER A 246 10.92 24.80 -3.24
N ASP A 247 9.65 25.15 -3.44
CA ASP A 247 8.43 24.43 -3.08
C ASP A 247 7.94 23.49 -4.20
N GLY A 248 8.74 23.32 -5.25
CA GLY A 248 8.35 22.53 -6.41
C GLY A 248 8.09 21.05 -6.11
N MET A 249 7.16 20.47 -6.87
CA MET A 249 6.80 19.05 -6.82
C MET A 249 7.40 18.31 -8.01
N PHE A 250 8.22 17.30 -7.74
CA PHE A 250 8.60 16.32 -8.76
C PHE A 250 7.61 15.16 -8.81
N ALA A 251 7.52 14.55 -9.98
CA ALA A 251 6.88 13.26 -10.15
C ALA A 251 7.81 12.28 -10.86
N PHE A 252 7.80 11.04 -10.39
CA PHE A 252 8.38 9.90 -11.07
C PHE A 252 7.25 9.03 -11.56
N ALA A 253 7.26 8.65 -12.84
CA ALA A 253 6.15 7.92 -13.45
C ALA A 253 6.62 6.82 -14.39
N ASN A 254 6.00 5.63 -14.29
CA ASN A 254 6.19 4.55 -15.25
C ASN A 254 5.14 4.63 -16.37
N ILE A 255 5.52 4.26 -17.58
CA ILE A 255 4.59 4.03 -18.69
C ILE A 255 5.15 2.94 -19.61
N ASN A 256 4.61 1.72 -19.51
CA ASN A 256 5.12 0.55 -20.21
C ASN A 256 6.63 0.33 -19.99
N ARG A 257 7.43 0.43 -21.06
CA ARG A 257 8.91 0.33 -21.02
C ARG A 257 9.63 1.66 -20.78
N ALA A 258 8.91 2.72 -20.42
CA ALA A 258 9.52 4.01 -20.09
C ALA A 258 9.34 4.35 -18.61
N PHE A 259 10.29 5.10 -18.09
CA PHE A 259 10.22 5.75 -16.79
C PHE A 259 10.62 7.22 -16.93
N GLN A 260 9.84 8.12 -16.37
CA GLN A 260 10.00 9.56 -16.54
C GLN A 260 10.20 10.24 -15.18
N TRP A 261 11.15 11.17 -15.13
CA TRP A 261 11.26 12.18 -14.08
C TRP A 261 10.72 13.50 -14.62
N LEU A 262 9.70 14.03 -13.94
CA LEU A 262 8.93 15.21 -14.32
C LEU A 262 9.04 16.28 -13.26
N ASP A 263 8.94 17.54 -13.69
CA ASP A 263 8.71 18.69 -12.83
C ASP A 263 7.25 19.13 -12.98
N LEU A 264 6.45 18.98 -11.92
CA LEU A 264 5.03 19.35 -11.89
C LEU A 264 4.80 20.75 -11.31
N SER A 265 5.86 21.52 -11.07
CA SER A 265 5.78 22.87 -10.51
C SER A 265 5.50 23.92 -11.57
N ASP A 266 6.10 23.76 -12.75
CA ASP A 266 6.00 24.72 -13.86
C ASP A 266 4.85 24.35 -14.79
N LEU A 267 3.74 25.10 -14.71
CA LEU A 267 2.50 24.83 -15.45
C LEU A 267 2.67 24.75 -16.97
N GLU A 268 3.56 25.56 -17.54
CA GLU A 268 3.76 25.60 -18.99
C GLU A 268 4.64 24.44 -19.48
N LYS A 269 5.44 23.86 -18.59
CA LYS A 269 6.50 22.91 -18.96
C LYS A 269 6.30 21.50 -18.41
N LYS A 270 5.13 21.18 -17.85
CA LYS A 270 4.81 19.84 -17.29
C LYS A 270 4.86 18.70 -18.30
N SER A 271 4.63 19.00 -19.58
CA SER A 271 4.75 18.02 -20.67
C SER A 271 6.20 17.60 -20.93
N GLU A 272 7.17 18.40 -20.49
CA GLU A 272 8.58 18.11 -20.69
C GLU A 272 9.14 17.28 -19.53
N TYR A 273 9.75 16.15 -19.85
CA TYR A 273 10.47 15.36 -18.86
C TYR A 273 11.87 15.92 -18.62
N LEU A 274 12.32 15.89 -17.37
CA LEU A 274 13.70 16.15 -16.99
C LEU A 274 14.60 15.02 -17.50
N THR A 275 14.14 13.77 -17.32
CA THR A 275 14.77 12.57 -17.86
C THR A 275 13.72 11.53 -18.21
N LYS A 276 13.87 10.88 -19.37
CA LYS A 276 13.12 9.69 -19.79
C LYS A 276 14.07 8.53 -20.02
N VAL A 277 13.86 7.44 -19.29
CA VAL A 277 14.61 6.19 -19.42
C VAL A 277 13.74 5.19 -20.18
N LEU A 278 14.28 4.58 -21.23
CA LEU A 278 13.66 3.50 -21.98
C LEU A 278 14.37 2.18 -21.68
N PHE A 279 13.59 1.14 -21.40
CA PHE A 279 14.06 -0.21 -21.15
C PHE A 279 13.86 -1.08 -22.39
N THR A 280 14.69 -2.11 -22.55
CA THR A 280 14.68 -2.96 -23.75
C THR A 280 13.46 -3.88 -23.78
N LYS A 281 13.23 -4.65 -22.71
CA LYS A 281 12.15 -5.65 -22.59
C LYS A 281 11.39 -5.61 -21.27
N ALA A 282 11.95 -4.96 -20.24
CA ALA A 282 11.38 -4.96 -18.90
C ALA A 282 10.41 -3.77 -18.73
N HIS A 283 9.31 -4.00 -18.03
CA HIS A 283 8.40 -2.96 -17.60
C HIS A 283 8.74 -2.57 -16.16
N CYS A 284 8.88 -1.28 -15.90
CA CYS A 284 8.88 -0.79 -14.53
C CYS A 284 7.42 -0.84 -14.03
N ILE A 285 7.18 -1.62 -12.97
CA ILE A 285 5.82 -1.91 -12.47
C ILE A 285 5.56 -1.38 -11.05
N CYS A 286 6.62 -0.98 -10.35
CA CYS A 286 6.55 -0.26 -9.09
C CYS A 286 7.82 0.58 -8.91
N HIS A 287 7.73 1.63 -8.10
CA HIS A 287 8.84 2.52 -7.79
C HIS A 287 8.51 3.31 -6.52
N ASP A 288 9.56 3.78 -5.85
CA ASP A 288 9.43 4.60 -4.65
C ASP A 288 10.63 5.56 -4.50
N VAL A 289 10.42 6.67 -3.81
CA VAL A 289 11.46 7.68 -3.56
C VAL A 289 11.72 7.76 -2.06
N ASN A 290 13.00 7.80 -1.67
CA ASN A 290 13.35 7.82 -0.27
C ASN A 290 12.97 9.18 0.36
N PRO A 291 12.04 9.22 1.33
CA PRO A 291 11.62 10.47 1.94
C PRO A 291 12.69 11.11 2.82
N LEU A 292 13.73 10.36 3.24
CA LEU A 292 14.83 10.85 4.07
C LEU A 292 15.97 11.45 3.24
N THR A 293 16.22 10.89 2.06
CA THR A 293 17.33 11.38 1.22
C THR A 293 16.94 12.49 0.27
N LYS A 294 15.63 12.70 0.03
CA LYS A 294 15.12 13.78 -0.81
C LYS A 294 15.55 15.16 -0.29
N THR A 295 16.11 15.93 -1.18
CA THR A 295 16.58 17.31 -0.98
C THR A 295 16.51 18.01 -2.32
N SER A 296 16.80 19.31 -2.36
CA SER A 296 16.69 20.09 -3.59
C SER A 296 17.66 19.66 -4.71
N ASN A 297 18.70 18.89 -4.39
CA ASN A 297 19.78 18.48 -5.29
C ASN A 297 20.13 16.99 -5.22
N HIS A 298 19.34 16.19 -4.49
CA HIS A 298 19.57 14.77 -4.34
C HIS A 298 18.28 14.06 -3.92
N CYS A 299 18.02 12.89 -4.50
CA CYS A 299 17.04 11.94 -4.01
C CYS A 299 17.41 10.54 -4.47
N ASP A 300 17.02 9.52 -3.70
CA ASP A 300 17.17 8.13 -4.12
C ASP A 300 15.85 7.57 -4.61
N VAL A 301 15.86 7.08 -5.84
CA VAL A 301 14.73 6.44 -6.50
C VAL A 301 15.03 4.96 -6.64
N ILE A 302 14.08 4.10 -6.29
CA ILE A 302 14.15 2.66 -6.54
C ILE A 302 13.02 2.24 -7.48
N MET A 303 13.34 1.36 -8.43
CA MET A 303 12.42 0.85 -9.44
C MET A 303 12.42 -0.68 -9.41
N GLY A 304 11.22 -1.27 -9.38
CA GLY A 304 10.99 -2.71 -9.51
C GLY A 304 10.43 -3.08 -10.88
N PHE A 305 10.92 -4.21 -11.42
CA PHE A 305 10.65 -4.61 -12.79
C PHE A 305 9.89 -5.93 -12.91
N SER A 306 9.23 -6.10 -14.07
CA SER A 306 8.55 -7.33 -14.47
C SER A 306 9.47 -8.55 -14.59
N THR A 307 10.79 -8.36 -14.61
CA THR A 307 11.80 -9.43 -14.66
C THR A 307 12.34 -9.84 -13.29
N GLY A 308 11.90 -9.19 -12.21
CA GLY A 308 12.46 -9.36 -10.86
C GLY A 308 13.66 -8.45 -10.57
N ASP A 309 14.26 -7.84 -11.58
CA ASP A 309 15.34 -6.86 -11.42
C ASP A 309 14.89 -5.61 -10.65
N LEU A 310 15.87 -4.95 -10.05
CA LEU A 310 15.73 -3.69 -9.33
C LEU A 310 16.75 -2.68 -9.85
N ILE A 311 16.40 -1.39 -9.84
CA ILE A 311 17.34 -0.30 -10.09
C ILE A 311 17.28 0.70 -8.94
N TRP A 312 18.42 1.02 -8.35
CA TRP A 312 18.62 2.24 -7.58
C TRP A 312 19.16 3.33 -8.51
N TRP A 313 18.43 4.44 -8.63
CA TRP A 313 18.76 5.58 -9.47
C TRP A 313 18.83 6.86 -8.65
N GLU A 314 19.87 7.65 -8.89
CA GLU A 314 20.05 8.99 -8.35
C GLU A 314 19.95 9.97 -9.54
N PRO A 315 18.80 10.65 -9.71
CA PRO A 315 18.48 11.35 -10.94
C PRO A 315 19.32 12.63 -11.15
N PHE A 316 19.74 13.31 -10.08
CA PHE A 316 20.52 14.55 -10.22
C PHE A 316 21.92 14.30 -10.77
N SER A 317 22.60 13.23 -10.37
CA SER A 317 23.89 12.84 -10.93
C SER A 317 23.78 11.87 -12.10
N GLN A 318 22.56 11.43 -12.43
CA GLN A 318 22.30 10.45 -13.50
C GLN A 318 23.12 9.18 -13.32
N LYS A 319 23.23 8.71 -12.07
CA LYS A 319 23.93 7.47 -11.72
C LYS A 319 22.95 6.41 -11.26
N TYR A 320 23.23 5.16 -11.57
CA TYR A 320 22.41 4.03 -11.17
C TYR A 320 23.22 2.78 -10.84
N SER A 321 22.59 1.87 -10.11
CA SER A 321 23.06 0.52 -9.81
C SER A 321 21.91 -0.46 -10.06
N ARG A 322 22.23 -1.65 -10.59
CA ARG A 322 21.27 -2.75 -10.70
C ARG A 322 21.41 -3.65 -9.48
N ILE A 323 20.28 -4.06 -8.93
CA ILE A 323 20.16 -4.97 -7.79
C ILE A 323 19.27 -6.14 -8.22
N ASN A 324 19.48 -7.31 -7.62
CA ASN A 324 18.88 -8.57 -8.02
C ASN A 324 19.04 -8.85 -9.52
N LYS A 325 20.25 -8.60 -10.05
CA LYS A 325 20.51 -8.64 -11.49
C LYS A 325 20.17 -10.03 -12.05
N ASN A 326 19.31 -10.05 -13.07
CA ASN A 326 18.84 -11.27 -13.73
C ASN A 326 18.14 -12.26 -12.77
N GLY A 327 17.59 -11.77 -11.65
CA GLY A 327 16.85 -12.61 -10.70
C GLY A 327 17.71 -13.52 -9.83
N VAL A 328 19.00 -13.20 -9.64
CA VAL A 328 19.98 -14.02 -8.88
C VAL A 328 19.58 -14.29 -7.42
N ILE A 329 18.72 -13.43 -6.84
CA ILE A 329 18.14 -13.60 -5.50
C ILE A 329 16.68 -14.04 -5.60
N ASN A 330 15.87 -13.37 -6.43
CA ASN A 330 14.50 -13.80 -6.72
C ASN A 330 14.13 -13.44 -8.18
N PRO A 331 13.83 -14.42 -9.05
CA PRO A 331 13.54 -14.15 -10.47
C PRO A 331 12.09 -13.70 -10.73
N HIS A 332 11.23 -13.64 -9.72
CA HIS A 332 9.83 -13.28 -9.90
C HIS A 332 9.64 -11.75 -9.96
N PRO A 333 8.66 -11.26 -10.75
CA PRO A 333 8.33 -9.83 -10.86
C PRO A 333 8.22 -9.14 -9.50
N VAL A 334 8.75 -7.92 -9.39
CA VAL A 334 8.59 -7.07 -8.19
C VAL A 334 7.28 -6.30 -8.29
N VAL A 335 6.25 -6.73 -7.58
CA VAL A 335 4.87 -6.20 -7.72
C VAL A 335 4.65 -4.87 -6.99
N ASP A 336 5.35 -4.67 -5.88
CA ASP A 336 5.31 -3.45 -5.07
C ASP A 336 6.63 -3.31 -4.30
N LEU A 337 7.00 -2.08 -3.96
CA LEU A 337 8.29 -1.77 -3.38
C LEU A 337 8.25 -0.47 -2.57
N ARG A 338 8.89 -0.49 -1.40
CA ARG A 338 8.87 0.62 -0.44
C ARG A 338 10.20 0.78 0.28
N TRP A 339 10.64 2.01 0.51
CA TRP A 339 11.73 2.25 1.47
C TRP A 339 11.32 1.81 2.88
N ILE A 340 12.25 1.21 3.62
CA ILE A 340 12.01 0.89 5.02
C ILE A 340 11.87 2.21 5.79
N PRO A 341 10.78 2.43 6.55
CA PRO A 341 10.62 3.64 7.34
C PRO A 341 11.82 3.87 8.27
N GLY A 342 12.33 5.11 8.29
CA GLY A 342 13.51 5.46 9.08
C GLY A 342 14.86 5.06 8.45
N SER A 343 14.89 4.39 7.29
CA SER A 343 16.15 3.97 6.64
C SER A 343 16.49 4.77 5.39
N GLU A 344 17.73 5.25 5.31
CA GLU A 344 18.30 5.81 4.08
C GLU A 344 18.80 4.74 3.11
N GLN A 345 18.96 3.49 3.56
CA GLN A 345 19.71 2.45 2.82
C GLN A 345 18.83 1.25 2.43
N LEU A 346 17.92 0.85 3.32
CA LEU A 346 17.16 -0.38 3.19
C LEU A 346 15.81 -0.13 2.53
N PHE A 347 15.43 -1.04 1.66
CA PHE A 347 14.10 -1.06 1.05
C PHE A 347 13.57 -2.49 0.96
N LEU A 348 12.25 -2.59 0.95
CA LEU A 348 11.50 -3.84 0.87
C LEU A 348 10.91 -4.00 -0.53
N ALA A 349 11.12 -5.17 -1.13
CA ALA A 349 10.50 -5.58 -2.39
C ALA A 349 9.52 -6.73 -2.13
N ALA A 350 8.28 -6.57 -2.60
CA ALA A 350 7.31 -7.65 -2.68
C ALA A 350 7.39 -8.31 -4.06
N HIS A 351 7.50 -9.63 -4.08
CA HIS A 351 7.59 -10.41 -5.31
C HIS A 351 6.29 -11.15 -5.59
N LYS A 352 6.01 -11.37 -6.89
CA LYS A 352 4.82 -12.06 -7.38
C LYS A 352 4.66 -13.48 -6.83
N ASP A 353 5.72 -14.11 -6.36
CA ASP A 353 5.64 -15.46 -5.79
C ASP A 353 5.13 -15.47 -4.33
N GLY A 354 4.86 -14.32 -3.72
CA GLY A 354 4.41 -14.24 -2.33
C GLY A 354 5.54 -14.04 -1.32
N SER A 355 6.72 -13.65 -1.81
CA SER A 355 7.91 -13.38 -0.99
C SER A 355 8.11 -11.89 -0.77
N LEU A 356 8.62 -11.55 0.40
CA LEU A 356 9.14 -10.23 0.77
C LEU A 356 10.65 -10.32 0.91
N VAL A 357 11.38 -9.40 0.28
CA VAL A 357 12.85 -9.39 0.31
C VAL A 357 13.34 -7.99 0.66
N VAL A 358 14.19 -7.89 1.68
CA VAL A 358 14.83 -6.63 2.07
C VAL A 358 16.19 -6.55 1.42
N TYR A 359 16.44 -5.44 0.74
CA TYR A 359 17.69 -5.12 0.07
C TYR A 359 18.34 -3.91 0.71
N ASP A 360 19.65 -3.90 0.73
CA ASP A 360 20.47 -2.72 0.96
C ASP A 360 20.93 -2.18 -0.40
N LYS A 361 20.66 -0.89 -0.66
CA LYS A 361 20.99 -0.26 -1.95
C LYS A 361 22.49 -0.27 -2.27
N GLU A 362 23.36 -0.38 -1.26
CA GLU A 362 24.81 -0.33 -1.42
C GLU A 362 25.50 -1.69 -1.41
N LYS A 363 24.84 -2.75 -0.92
CA LYS A 363 25.42 -4.10 -0.91
C LYS A 363 25.43 -4.71 -2.31
N GLU A 364 26.46 -5.51 -2.57
CA GLU A 364 26.52 -6.35 -3.77
C GLU A 364 25.59 -7.55 -3.61
N ASP A 365 25.13 -8.10 -4.73
CA ASP A 365 24.31 -9.31 -4.77
C ASP A 365 25.18 -10.57 -4.74
N ALA A 366 24.65 -11.61 -4.09
CA ALA A 366 25.14 -12.98 -4.24
C ALA A 366 23.97 -13.90 -4.61
N ALA A 367 24.28 -15.07 -5.17
CA ALA A 367 23.28 -16.14 -5.31
C ALA A 367 22.72 -16.48 -3.93
N PHE A 368 21.40 -16.42 -3.80
CA PHE A 368 20.75 -16.63 -2.52
C PHE A 368 20.44 -18.11 -2.31
N VAL A 369 20.91 -18.64 -1.18
CA VAL A 369 20.55 -19.96 -0.66
C VAL A 369 19.88 -19.75 0.71
N PRO A 370 18.68 -20.28 0.95
CA PRO A 370 17.99 -20.18 2.24
C PRO A 370 18.83 -20.73 3.39
N GLU A 371 18.76 -20.10 4.57
CA GLU A 371 19.60 -20.47 5.71
C GLU A 371 19.26 -21.87 6.28
N ASP A 372 18.00 -22.27 6.22
CA ASP A 372 17.55 -23.59 6.66
C ASP A 372 18.15 -24.73 5.83
N GLU A 373 18.41 -24.50 4.54
CA GLU A 373 19.04 -25.48 3.64
C GLU A 373 20.53 -25.66 3.98
N LEU A 374 21.22 -24.57 4.35
CA LEU A 374 22.63 -24.61 4.75
C LEU A 374 22.85 -25.42 6.03
N VAL A 375 21.91 -25.34 6.98
CA VAL A 375 21.98 -26.13 8.23
C VAL A 375 21.82 -27.62 7.97
N GLN A 376 20.93 -28.00 7.04
CA GLN A 376 20.70 -29.40 6.67
C GLN A 376 21.93 -30.04 6.01
N GLU A 377 22.64 -29.32 5.14
CA GLU A 377 23.88 -29.81 4.51
C GLU A 377 25.00 -30.03 5.54
N THR A 378 25.15 -29.14 6.54
CA THR A 378 26.18 -29.31 7.58
C THR A 378 25.93 -30.46 8.56
N ASN A 379 24.68 -30.88 8.75
CA ASN A 379 24.32 -31.98 9.66
C ASN A 379 24.23 -33.34 8.96
N GLY A 380 24.35 -33.39 7.63
CA GLY A 380 24.24 -34.61 6.81
C GLY A 380 25.43 -35.57 6.87
N GLU A 381 26.52 -35.23 7.58
CA GLU A 381 27.72 -36.08 7.72
C GLU A 381 27.79 -36.92 9.02
N ALA A 382 26.75 -36.91 9.87
CA ALA A 382 26.74 -37.68 11.12
C ALA A 382 25.97 -39.01 11.01
N ASN A 383 26.72 -40.10 10.82
CA ASN A 383 26.44 -41.51 11.16
C ASN A 383 25.01 -42.06 10.95
N GLY A 384 24.91 -43.03 10.03
CA GLY A 384 23.75 -43.91 9.89
C GLY A 384 23.46 -44.71 11.17
N ASN A 385 22.28 -44.47 11.75
CA ASN A 385 21.37 -45.43 12.41
C ASN A 385 20.29 -44.71 13.24
N GLY A 386 19.61 -43.72 12.64
CA GLY A 386 18.35 -43.17 13.15
C GLY A 386 17.20 -43.53 12.21
N PRO A 387 15.94 -43.65 12.69
CA PRO A 387 14.81 -43.80 11.80
C PRO A 387 14.83 -42.64 10.80
N ALA A 388 14.70 -42.94 9.52
CA ALA A 388 14.72 -41.95 8.45
C ALA A 388 13.75 -40.83 8.80
N ALA A 389 14.28 -39.65 9.14
CA ALA A 389 13.47 -38.46 9.32
C ALA A 389 12.71 -38.24 8.00
N ASP A 390 11.41 -37.98 8.10
CA ASP A 390 10.54 -37.73 6.96
C ASP A 390 11.22 -36.66 6.07
N PRO A 391 11.58 -36.96 4.81
CA PRO A 391 12.43 -36.09 4.01
C PRO A 391 11.80 -34.73 3.69
N HIS A 392 10.53 -34.52 4.04
CA HIS A 392 9.82 -33.27 3.89
C HIS A 392 9.22 -32.84 5.23
N PRO A 393 9.86 -31.95 6.00
CA PRO A 393 9.18 -31.29 7.11
C PRO A 393 7.86 -30.68 6.61
N PRO A 394 6.77 -30.70 7.41
CA PRO A 394 5.49 -30.17 6.98
C PRO A 394 5.67 -28.70 6.58
N LYS A 395 5.30 -28.37 5.33
CA LYS A 395 5.37 -26.99 4.84
C LYS A 395 4.61 -26.07 5.79
N PRO A 396 5.14 -24.87 6.10
CA PRO A 396 4.49 -23.96 7.02
C PRO A 396 3.08 -23.64 6.52
N ASN A 397 2.10 -23.76 7.42
CA ASN A 397 0.77 -23.25 7.14
C ASN A 397 0.87 -21.72 7.14
N TYR A 398 0.90 -21.12 5.96
CA TYR A 398 1.04 -19.66 5.82
C TYR A 398 -0.11 -18.84 6.41
N ARG A 399 -1.17 -19.50 6.89
CA ARG A 399 -2.21 -18.88 7.73
C ARG A 399 -1.78 -18.70 9.19
N GLU A 400 -0.75 -19.41 9.61
CA GLU A 400 -0.28 -19.51 11.00
C GLU A 400 1.13 -18.93 11.20
N ALA A 401 1.99 -18.92 10.18
CA ALA A 401 3.34 -18.38 10.31
C ALA A 401 3.87 -17.84 8.97
N ILE A 402 4.89 -16.96 9.06
CA ILE A 402 5.77 -16.66 7.93
C ILE A 402 6.93 -17.65 7.92
N GLU A 403 7.43 -17.98 6.74
CA GLU A 403 8.65 -18.77 6.58
C GLU A 403 9.83 -17.81 6.41
N ILE A 404 10.73 -17.78 7.38
CA ILE A 404 11.91 -16.92 7.37
C ILE A 404 13.04 -17.66 6.68
N LYS A 405 13.31 -17.34 5.40
CA LYS A 405 14.43 -17.95 4.66
C LYS A 405 15.77 -17.31 4.99
N LYS A 406 15.73 -16.06 5.45
CA LYS A 406 16.85 -15.32 6.02
C LYS A 406 16.32 -14.25 6.95
N SER A 407 16.75 -14.28 8.21
CA SER A 407 16.36 -13.27 9.19
C SER A 407 17.17 -11.98 9.03
N VAL A 408 16.56 -10.83 9.35
CA VAL A 408 17.28 -9.56 9.55
C VAL A 408 18.38 -9.66 10.61
N TYR A 409 18.22 -10.57 11.58
CA TYR A 409 19.22 -10.85 12.63
C TYR A 409 20.25 -11.91 12.22
N SER A 410 20.25 -12.34 10.96
CA SER A 410 21.26 -13.24 10.42
C SER A 410 22.68 -12.69 10.65
N LYS A 411 23.62 -13.59 10.93
CA LYS A 411 25.05 -13.29 11.00
C LYS A 411 25.66 -13.07 9.61
N ASN A 412 24.98 -13.50 8.54
CA ASN A 412 25.43 -13.33 7.17
C ASN A 412 24.82 -12.06 6.57
N GLN A 413 25.45 -10.91 6.80
CA GLN A 413 24.98 -9.61 6.27
C GLN A 413 25.92 -8.99 5.22
N LYS A 414 26.83 -9.78 4.63
CA LYS A 414 27.85 -9.28 3.70
C LYS A 414 27.28 -8.85 2.34
N THR A 415 26.29 -9.58 1.84
CA THR A 415 25.68 -9.37 0.52
C THR A 415 24.16 -9.33 0.65
N ASN A 416 23.49 -8.80 -0.37
CA ASN A 416 22.05 -8.94 -0.49
C ASN A 416 21.65 -10.44 -0.68
N PRO A 417 20.45 -10.84 -0.23
CA PRO A 417 19.45 -10.03 0.48
C PRO A 417 19.79 -9.83 1.97
N VAL A 418 19.26 -8.78 2.61
CA VAL A 418 19.39 -8.53 4.06
C VAL A 418 18.46 -9.44 4.86
N ALA A 419 17.22 -9.58 4.39
CA ALA A 419 16.21 -10.49 4.93
C ALA A 419 15.36 -11.05 3.79
N TYR A 420 14.82 -12.25 3.97
CA TYR A 420 13.94 -12.92 3.01
C TYR A 420 12.84 -13.65 3.77
N TRP A 421 11.59 -13.26 3.52
CA TRP A 421 10.41 -13.87 4.13
C TRP A 421 9.47 -14.40 3.06
N LYS A 422 9.13 -15.69 3.14
CA LYS A 422 8.07 -16.29 2.33
C LYS A 422 6.77 -16.22 3.12
N ILE A 423 5.86 -15.36 2.64
CA ILE A 423 4.60 -15.09 3.33
C ILE A 423 3.49 -16.02 2.84
N ALA A 424 3.47 -16.31 1.54
CA ALA A 424 2.52 -17.23 0.93
C ALA A 424 3.09 -17.82 -0.37
N HIS A 425 2.40 -18.81 -0.93
CA HIS A 425 2.61 -19.25 -2.32
C HIS A 425 1.84 -18.40 -3.35
N MET A 426 0.95 -17.55 -2.88
CA MET A 426 0.05 -16.74 -3.70
C MET A 426 0.63 -15.35 -3.92
N LYS A 427 0.24 -14.72 -5.03
CA LYS A 427 0.77 -13.42 -5.42
C LYS A 427 0.41 -12.34 -4.40
N ILE A 428 1.40 -11.53 -4.04
CA ILE A 428 1.18 -10.23 -3.39
C ILE A 428 0.77 -9.23 -4.47
N ASN A 429 -0.29 -8.46 -4.23
CA ASN A 429 -0.76 -7.43 -5.14
C ASN A 429 -0.34 -6.01 -4.69
N ALA A 430 -0.33 -5.76 -3.38
CA ALA A 430 0.08 -4.47 -2.82
C ALA A 430 0.57 -4.62 -1.37
N ILE A 431 1.46 -3.72 -0.94
CA ILE A 431 1.95 -3.63 0.44
C ILE A 431 1.83 -2.19 0.96
N ALA A 432 1.61 -2.04 2.27
CA ALA A 432 1.58 -0.73 2.92
C ALA A 432 2.12 -0.81 4.35
N PHE A 433 3.12 0.03 4.65
CA PHE A 433 3.58 0.24 6.03
C PHE A 433 2.51 1.01 6.81
N SER A 434 2.33 0.63 8.07
CA SER A 434 1.53 1.42 9.01
C SER A 434 2.23 2.73 9.37
N PRO A 435 1.46 3.77 9.74
CA PRO A 435 2.02 5.05 10.21
C PRO A 435 2.87 4.93 11.49
N ASP A 436 2.69 3.86 12.27
CA ASP A 436 3.49 3.57 13.48
C ASP A 436 4.87 2.95 13.18
N HIS A 437 5.17 2.68 11.90
CA HIS A 437 6.43 2.09 11.44
C HIS A 437 6.76 0.72 12.06
N ARG A 438 5.73 -0.04 12.46
CA ARG A 438 5.89 -1.34 13.08
C ARG A 438 5.21 -2.47 12.31
N HIS A 439 4.11 -2.15 11.64
CA HIS A 439 3.28 -3.12 10.94
C HIS A 439 3.38 -2.97 9.42
N LEU A 440 3.20 -4.08 8.72
CA LEU A 440 3.07 -4.11 7.26
C LEU A 440 1.80 -4.87 6.90
N ALA A 441 0.93 -4.21 6.13
CA ALA A 441 -0.27 -4.80 5.55
C ALA A 441 0.00 -5.26 4.11
N MET A 442 -0.54 -6.41 3.73
CA MET A 442 -0.35 -7.01 2.40
C MET A 442 -1.66 -7.55 1.86
N ALA A 443 -2.00 -7.16 0.63
CA ALA A 443 -3.14 -7.69 -0.12
C ALA A 443 -2.69 -8.83 -1.05
N PHE A 444 -3.36 -9.97 -0.98
CA PHE A 444 -3.03 -11.18 -1.75
C PHE A 444 -4.08 -11.56 -2.78
N ASP A 445 -3.61 -12.33 -3.77
CA ASP A 445 -4.42 -12.91 -4.83
C ASP A 445 -5.38 -14.01 -4.33
N ASP A 446 -5.10 -14.60 -3.16
CA ASP A 446 -5.99 -15.54 -2.48
C ASP A 446 -7.16 -14.88 -1.74
N GLY A 447 -7.31 -13.56 -1.89
CA GLY A 447 -8.34 -12.78 -1.22
C GLY A 447 -8.05 -12.51 0.25
N SER A 448 -6.82 -12.75 0.72
CA SER A 448 -6.41 -12.43 2.08
C SER A 448 -5.73 -11.07 2.21
N LEU A 449 -6.05 -10.37 3.30
CA LEU A 449 -5.25 -9.30 3.87
C LEU A 449 -4.41 -9.91 4.99
N ARG A 450 -3.10 -9.71 4.96
CA ARG A 450 -2.18 -10.20 5.99
C ARG A 450 -1.43 -9.05 6.62
N ILE A 451 -1.31 -9.09 7.94
CA ILE A 451 -0.60 -8.09 8.73
C ILE A 451 0.56 -8.76 9.46
N ILE A 452 1.76 -8.22 9.30
CA ILE A 452 2.96 -8.67 10.00
C ILE A 452 3.53 -7.56 10.88
N ASP A 453 4.16 -7.93 11.99
CA ASP A 453 5.16 -7.10 12.68
C ASP A 453 6.49 -7.39 11.98
N TYR A 454 6.91 -6.49 11.10
CA TYR A 454 8.09 -6.73 10.25
C TYR A 454 9.41 -6.53 11.01
N LEU A 455 9.38 -5.86 12.16
CA LEU A 455 10.55 -5.71 13.04
C LEU A 455 10.83 -6.99 13.84
N ARG A 456 9.76 -7.72 14.17
CA ARG A 456 9.80 -9.00 14.89
C ARG A 456 9.71 -10.23 13.98
N GLU A 457 9.61 -10.02 12.67
CA GLU A 457 9.44 -11.09 11.66
C GLU A 457 8.27 -12.04 12.01
N LYS A 458 7.12 -11.47 12.41
CA LYS A 458 5.98 -12.25 12.92
C LYS A 458 4.67 -11.95 12.18
N LEU A 459 3.93 -13.00 11.81
CA LEU A 459 2.55 -12.89 11.35
C LEU A 459 1.62 -12.55 12.52
N LEU A 460 0.84 -11.47 12.40
CA LEU A 460 -0.10 -11.06 13.44
C LEU A 460 -1.53 -11.48 13.11
N SER A 461 -1.96 -11.27 11.88
CA SER A 461 -3.35 -11.48 11.50
C SER A 461 -3.51 -11.80 10.03
N VAL A 462 -4.50 -12.65 9.73
CA VAL A 462 -4.92 -13.01 8.38
C VAL A 462 -6.42 -12.84 8.29
N PHE A 463 -6.85 -11.90 7.45
CA PHE A 463 -8.24 -11.59 7.19
C PHE A 463 -8.60 -12.07 5.79
N PHE A 464 -9.74 -12.73 5.64
CA PHE A 464 -10.26 -13.07 4.32
C PHE A 464 -11.35 -12.09 3.89
N GLY A 465 -11.27 -11.63 2.65
CA GLY A 465 -12.37 -10.96 1.97
C GLY A 465 -13.49 -11.94 1.62
N TYR A 466 -14.62 -11.41 1.15
CA TYR A 466 -15.75 -12.25 0.78
C TYR A 466 -15.43 -13.18 -0.40
N PHE A 467 -14.86 -12.62 -1.47
CA PHE A 467 -14.52 -13.35 -2.68
C PHE A 467 -13.46 -12.61 -3.51
N GLY A 468 -12.66 -13.36 -4.28
CA GLY A 468 -11.72 -12.81 -5.25
C GLY A 468 -10.44 -12.24 -4.63
N ALA A 469 -9.49 -11.87 -5.48
CA ALA A 469 -8.22 -11.28 -5.06
C ALA A 469 -8.41 -9.90 -4.41
N MET A 470 -7.60 -9.60 -3.39
CA MET A 470 -7.39 -8.24 -2.92
C MET A 470 -6.27 -7.60 -3.73
N MET A 471 -6.53 -6.43 -4.32
CA MET A 471 -5.65 -5.81 -5.31
C MET A 471 -4.90 -4.59 -4.78
N CYS A 472 -5.48 -3.88 -3.81
CA CYS A 472 -4.89 -2.69 -3.22
C CYS A 472 -5.11 -2.63 -1.71
N VAL A 473 -4.22 -1.94 -1.00
CA VAL A 473 -4.27 -1.76 0.46
C VAL A 473 -3.72 -0.38 0.84
N CYS A 474 -4.35 0.29 1.81
CA CYS A 474 -3.81 1.49 2.43
C CYS A 474 -4.19 1.57 3.92
N TRP A 475 -3.39 2.29 4.70
CA TRP A 475 -3.68 2.60 6.10
C TRP A 475 -4.32 3.97 6.24
N SER A 476 -5.21 4.13 7.22
CA SER A 476 -5.63 5.45 7.68
C SER A 476 -4.44 6.21 8.26
N PRO A 477 -4.43 7.56 8.20
CA PRO A 477 -3.31 8.36 8.70
C PRO A 477 -2.96 8.12 10.17
N ASP A 478 -3.92 7.68 10.97
CA ASP A 478 -3.76 7.35 12.39
C ASP A 478 -3.46 5.87 12.69
N GLY A 479 -3.38 5.03 11.65
CA GLY A 479 -3.09 3.60 11.77
C GLY A 479 -4.23 2.75 12.37
N LYS A 480 -5.42 3.31 12.62
CA LYS A 480 -6.53 2.55 13.22
C LYS A 480 -7.26 1.66 12.21
N TYR A 481 -7.30 2.08 10.96
CA TYR A 481 -8.06 1.41 9.90
C TYR A 481 -7.17 1.04 8.72
N ILE A 482 -7.53 -0.06 8.07
CA ILE A 482 -6.94 -0.50 6.81
C ILE A 482 -8.08 -0.58 5.80
N VAL A 483 -7.86 -0.09 4.59
CA VAL A 483 -8.81 -0.25 3.49
C VAL A 483 -8.19 -1.11 2.40
N THR A 484 -8.95 -2.12 1.94
CA THR A 484 -8.55 -2.97 0.81
C THR A 484 -9.62 -2.97 -0.26
N GLY A 485 -9.22 -2.88 -1.54
CA GLY A 485 -10.10 -3.07 -2.70
C GLY A 485 -9.79 -4.38 -3.42
N GLY A 486 -10.80 -5.02 -4.02
CA GLY A 486 -10.65 -6.35 -4.61
C GLY A 486 -11.38 -6.57 -5.93
N GLN A 487 -11.37 -7.83 -6.37
CA GLN A 487 -12.05 -8.33 -7.58
C GLN A 487 -13.56 -8.54 -7.42
N ASP A 488 -14.09 -8.38 -6.21
CA ASP A 488 -15.51 -8.43 -5.90
C ASP A 488 -16.19 -7.05 -6.02
N ASP A 489 -15.49 -6.07 -6.60
CA ASP A 489 -15.91 -4.68 -6.82
C ASP A 489 -16.14 -3.88 -5.51
N LEU A 490 -15.77 -4.46 -4.37
CA LEU A 490 -15.96 -3.86 -3.05
C LEU A 490 -14.65 -3.30 -2.50
N LEU A 491 -14.79 -2.29 -1.64
CA LEU A 491 -13.77 -2.00 -0.63
C LEU A 491 -14.20 -2.51 0.74
N HIS A 492 -13.20 -2.87 1.53
CA HIS A 492 -13.33 -3.44 2.86
C HIS A 492 -12.59 -2.52 3.84
N ILE A 493 -13.24 -2.11 4.92
CA ILE A 493 -12.64 -1.33 6.00
C ILE A 493 -12.42 -2.25 7.19
N TRP A 494 -11.16 -2.45 7.55
CA TRP A 494 -10.71 -3.28 8.65
C TRP A 494 -10.31 -2.40 9.82
N CYS A 495 -10.74 -2.74 11.04
CA CYS A 495 -10.30 -2.08 12.26
C CYS A 495 -9.16 -2.88 12.90
N MET A 496 -7.99 -2.25 13.08
CA MET A 496 -6.81 -2.90 13.64
C MET A 496 -7.01 -3.24 15.13
N ALA A 497 -7.64 -2.35 15.90
CA ALA A 497 -7.86 -2.56 17.33
C ALA A 497 -8.86 -3.70 17.60
N GLU A 498 -9.89 -3.83 16.76
CA GLU A 498 -10.92 -4.86 16.92
C GLU A 498 -10.57 -6.17 16.21
N ASN A 499 -9.53 -6.17 15.37
CA ASN A 499 -9.22 -7.24 14.44
C ASN A 499 -10.49 -7.73 13.73
N SER A 500 -11.19 -6.81 13.06
CA SER A 500 -12.48 -7.14 12.45
C SER A 500 -12.78 -6.30 11.19
N LEU A 501 -13.64 -6.86 10.32
CA LEU A 501 -14.21 -6.13 9.20
C LEU A 501 -15.39 -5.28 9.70
N VAL A 502 -15.25 -3.96 9.64
CA VAL A 502 -16.24 -3.03 10.20
C VAL A 502 -17.20 -2.48 9.15
N ALA A 503 -16.75 -2.34 7.90
CA ALA A 503 -17.60 -1.90 6.80
C ALA A 503 -17.19 -2.46 5.44
N TYR A 504 -18.18 -2.60 4.56
CA TYR A 504 -18.00 -2.72 3.13
C TYR A 504 -18.33 -1.39 2.45
N CYS A 505 -17.77 -1.14 1.28
CA CYS A 505 -18.04 0.04 0.46
C CYS A 505 -18.44 -0.42 -0.94
N ALA A 506 -19.68 -0.16 -1.33
CA ALA A 506 -20.25 -0.63 -2.60
C ALA A 506 -20.49 0.56 -3.55
N GLY A 507 -19.84 0.56 -4.72
CA GLY A 507 -19.92 1.67 -5.67
C GLY A 507 -19.16 1.48 -6.98
N HIS A 508 -18.08 0.69 -6.95
CA HIS A 508 -17.43 0.22 -8.18
C HIS A 508 -18.28 -0.84 -8.91
N LYS A 509 -18.05 -0.97 -10.21
CA LYS A 509 -18.70 -1.93 -11.12
C LYS A 509 -17.71 -2.88 -11.79
N SER A 510 -16.47 -2.87 -11.33
CA SER A 510 -15.38 -3.73 -11.75
C SER A 510 -14.29 -3.64 -10.67
N TRP A 511 -13.16 -4.31 -10.92
CA TRP A 511 -12.06 -4.44 -9.99
C TRP A 511 -11.50 -3.10 -9.51
N VAL A 512 -11.17 -3.04 -8.22
CA VAL A 512 -10.61 -1.85 -7.58
C VAL A 512 -9.08 -1.92 -7.62
N ASN A 513 -8.44 -1.01 -8.34
CA ASN A 513 -7.00 -1.05 -8.60
C ASN A 513 -6.17 -0.24 -7.59
N SER A 514 -6.71 0.85 -7.05
CA SER A 514 -5.99 1.70 -6.12
C SER A 514 -6.94 2.36 -5.12
N VAL A 515 -6.44 2.55 -3.90
CA VAL A 515 -7.14 3.18 -2.79
C VAL A 515 -6.15 4.05 -2.01
N ALA A 516 -6.57 5.23 -1.59
CA ALA A 516 -5.76 6.15 -0.80
C ALA A 516 -6.63 6.96 0.16
N PHE A 517 -6.17 7.15 1.39
CA PHE A 517 -6.78 8.13 2.30
C PHE A 517 -6.44 9.55 1.85
N ASP A 518 -7.37 10.47 2.09
CA ASP A 518 -7.16 11.90 1.95
C ASP A 518 -6.79 12.48 3.33
N PRO A 519 -5.50 12.69 3.63
CA PRO A 519 -5.09 13.08 4.98
C PRO A 519 -5.52 14.51 5.35
N TRP A 520 -5.87 15.37 4.37
CA TRP A 520 -6.41 16.70 4.62
C TRP A 520 -7.88 16.68 5.02
N ARG A 521 -8.55 15.55 4.86
CA ARG A 521 -9.96 15.33 5.20
C ARG A 521 -10.16 14.17 6.16
N CYS A 522 -9.12 13.86 6.93
CA CYS A 522 -9.18 12.94 8.05
C CYS A 522 -8.99 13.69 9.37
N ASP A 523 -9.86 13.41 10.33
CA ASP A 523 -9.74 13.76 11.74
C ASP A 523 -9.83 12.49 12.61
N GLU A 524 -9.94 12.63 13.94
CA GLU A 524 -9.92 11.47 14.85
C GLU A 524 -11.19 10.60 14.73
N ARG A 525 -12.24 11.15 14.13
CA ARG A 525 -13.57 10.56 14.03
C ARG A 525 -14.07 10.47 12.59
N ASN A 526 -13.67 11.36 11.70
CA ASN A 526 -14.10 11.43 10.31
C ASN A 526 -12.93 11.07 9.40
N TYR A 527 -13.19 10.23 8.41
CA TYR A 527 -12.19 9.81 7.45
C TYR A 527 -12.72 9.97 6.04
N ARG A 528 -11.85 10.45 5.17
CA ARG A 528 -12.05 10.41 3.73
C ARG A 528 -11.00 9.54 3.08
N PHE A 529 -11.45 8.72 2.15
CA PHE A 529 -10.57 8.04 1.21
C PHE A 529 -11.20 8.02 -0.18
N GLY A 530 -10.36 7.79 -1.18
CA GLY A 530 -10.82 7.58 -2.55
C GLY A 530 -10.36 6.23 -3.07
N SER A 531 -11.03 5.78 -4.13
CA SER A 531 -10.68 4.57 -4.85
C SER A 531 -10.91 4.72 -6.35
N VAL A 532 -10.12 3.99 -7.12
CA VAL A 532 -10.22 3.94 -8.58
C VAL A 532 -10.11 2.51 -9.10
N GLY A 533 -10.74 2.23 -10.25
CA GLY A 533 -10.85 0.85 -10.75
C GLY A 533 -10.95 0.69 -12.26
N ASP A 534 -11.13 -0.57 -12.68
CA ASP A 534 -11.28 -1.00 -14.07
C ASP A 534 -12.59 -0.51 -14.71
N ASP A 535 -13.54 -0.05 -13.90
CA ASP A 535 -14.77 0.61 -14.32
C ASP A 535 -14.57 2.09 -14.73
N CYS A 536 -13.31 2.54 -14.79
CA CYS A 536 -12.89 3.89 -15.17
C CYS A 536 -13.41 4.98 -14.20
N ARG A 537 -13.80 4.59 -12.98
CA ARG A 537 -14.37 5.50 -11.99
C ARG A 537 -13.36 5.98 -10.97
N LEU A 538 -13.58 7.22 -10.52
CA LEU A 538 -13.15 7.72 -9.23
C LEU A 538 -14.35 7.67 -8.28
N CYS A 539 -14.18 6.99 -7.16
CA CYS A 539 -15.10 7.03 -6.04
C CYS A 539 -14.45 7.73 -4.84
N LEU A 540 -15.22 8.55 -4.13
CA LEU A 540 -14.84 9.10 -2.83
C LEU A 540 -15.79 8.56 -1.76
N TRP A 541 -15.26 8.36 -0.56
CA TRP A 541 -15.95 7.72 0.54
C TRP A 541 -15.69 8.49 1.82
N ASP A 542 -16.75 8.69 2.59
CA ASP A 542 -16.68 9.27 3.92
C ASP A 542 -17.20 8.28 4.93
N PHE A 543 -16.53 8.19 6.07
CA PHE A 543 -17.12 7.57 7.23
C PHE A 543 -16.76 8.28 8.52
N ASN A 544 -17.67 8.16 9.48
CA ASN A 544 -17.45 8.55 10.86
C ASN A 544 -17.33 7.28 11.70
N VAL A 545 -16.43 7.23 12.69
CA VAL A 545 -16.26 6.06 13.56
C VAL A 545 -17.60 5.59 14.15
N GLY A 546 -18.49 6.51 14.53
CA GLY A 546 -19.82 6.20 15.05
C GLY A 546 -20.76 5.51 14.07
N MET A 547 -20.52 5.57 12.75
CA MET A 547 -21.35 4.91 11.74
C MET A 547 -20.94 3.46 11.48
N LEU A 548 -19.71 3.08 11.86
CA LEU A 548 -19.17 1.75 11.62
C LEU A 548 -19.82 0.70 12.52
N HIS A 549 -20.32 1.12 13.69
CA HIS A 549 -21.09 0.28 14.59
C HIS A 549 -22.58 0.54 14.38
N ARG A 550 -23.32 -0.44 13.81
CA ARG A 550 -24.78 -0.37 13.84
C ARG A 550 -25.24 -0.30 15.30
N PRO A 551 -26.23 0.55 15.67
CA PRO A 551 -26.94 0.34 16.92
C PRO A 551 -27.50 -1.08 16.91
N ARG A 552 -27.26 -1.85 17.98
CA ARG A 552 -28.10 -3.02 18.27
C ARG A 552 -29.53 -2.54 18.12
N ALA A 553 -30.32 -3.14 17.25
CA ALA A 553 -31.73 -2.80 17.11
C ALA A 553 -32.41 -2.97 18.47
N SER A 554 -32.52 -1.88 19.22
CA SER A 554 -33.31 -1.78 20.43
C SER A 554 -34.78 -1.73 20.00
N SER A 555 -35.39 -2.91 19.97
CA SER A 555 -36.79 -3.19 20.33
C SER A 555 -37.74 -1.97 20.40
N ILE A 556 -38.38 -1.63 19.28
CA ILE A 556 -39.64 -0.87 19.17
C ILE A 556 -40.24 -1.37 17.84
N MET A 557 -41.38 -2.06 17.69
CA MET A 557 -42.64 -2.16 18.42
C MET A 557 -43.27 -3.52 18.03
N GLN A 558 -43.60 -4.38 19.01
CA GLN A 558 -44.71 -5.32 18.85
C GLN A 558 -45.54 -5.30 20.13
N HIS A 559 -46.35 -4.25 20.27
CA HIS A 559 -47.60 -4.36 21.02
C HIS A 559 -48.67 -4.90 20.07
N ARG A 560 -48.93 -6.21 20.13
CA ARG A 560 -50.28 -6.79 20.31
C ARG A 560 -50.24 -8.33 20.19
N SER A 561 -50.33 -8.96 21.37
CA SER A 561 -51.19 -10.10 21.71
C SER A 561 -51.26 -11.31 20.76
N ALA A 562 -50.69 -12.44 21.19
CA ALA A 562 -51.46 -13.61 21.64
C ALA A 562 -50.54 -14.68 22.25
N SER A 563 -50.99 -15.21 23.38
CA SER A 563 -50.42 -16.24 24.24
C SER A 563 -50.35 -17.63 23.62
N VAL A 564 -49.25 -18.38 23.85
CA VAL A 564 -49.29 -19.80 24.25
C VAL A 564 -48.13 -20.11 25.19
N SER A 565 -48.45 -20.81 26.28
CA SER A 565 -47.59 -21.16 27.41
C SER A 565 -46.65 -22.33 27.10
N SER A 566 -45.40 -22.26 27.56
CA SER A 566 -44.66 -23.43 28.05
C SER A 566 -43.61 -23.02 29.08
N LYS A 567 -43.46 -23.86 30.11
CA LYS A 567 -42.80 -23.62 31.41
C LYS A 567 -41.29 -23.33 31.28
N PRO A 568 -40.69 -22.54 32.19
CA PRO A 568 -39.25 -22.29 32.18
C PRO A 568 -38.47 -23.41 32.89
N THR A 569 -37.48 -23.95 32.19
CA THR A 569 -36.43 -24.79 32.78
C THR A 569 -35.28 -23.88 33.22
N ILE A 570 -34.89 -23.97 34.48
CA ILE A 570 -33.84 -23.18 35.13
C ILE A 570 -32.46 -23.62 34.59
N PRO A 571 -31.61 -22.72 34.06
CA PRO A 571 -30.18 -23.01 33.91
C PRO A 571 -29.44 -22.64 35.19
N GLN A 572 -28.74 -23.64 35.71
CA GLN A 572 -27.91 -23.62 36.89
C GLN A 572 -26.75 -22.63 36.73
N ARG A 573 -26.67 -21.69 37.68
CA ARG A 573 -25.56 -20.77 37.88
C ARG A 573 -24.41 -21.52 38.56
N GLN A 574 -23.25 -21.59 37.91
CA GLN A 574 -21.98 -21.90 38.57
C GLN A 574 -21.05 -20.70 38.43
N ASP A 575 -21.02 -19.90 39.50
CA ASP A 575 -19.91 -19.00 39.83
C ASP A 575 -18.82 -19.84 40.53
N THR A 576 -17.55 -19.62 40.15
CA THR A 576 -16.32 -19.48 40.99
C THR A 576 -15.10 -19.71 40.07
N ARG A 577 -14.26 -18.71 39.74
CA ARG A 577 -13.13 -18.20 40.53
C ARG A 577 -12.35 -19.30 41.28
N ASN A 578 -11.20 -19.72 40.75
CA ASN A 578 -9.91 -19.36 41.33
C ASN A 578 -8.73 -19.93 40.53
N THR A 579 -7.81 -19.02 40.28
CA THR A 579 -6.40 -19.20 39.97
C THR A 579 -5.70 -20.16 40.94
N THR A 580 -5.00 -21.14 40.41
CA THR A 580 -3.76 -21.66 41.02
C THR A 580 -2.66 -21.54 40.00
N ALA A 581 -1.70 -20.68 40.32
CA ALA A 581 -0.44 -20.56 39.63
C ALA A 581 0.29 -21.92 39.65
N SER A 582 0.65 -22.40 38.46
CA SER A 582 1.82 -23.23 38.29
C SER A 582 2.68 -22.55 37.24
N ASN A 583 3.76 -21.91 37.71
CA ASN A 583 4.86 -21.44 36.88
C ASN A 583 5.35 -22.59 36.01
N VAL A 584 5.07 -22.49 34.71
CA VAL A 584 5.87 -23.11 33.67
C VAL A 584 6.23 -21.95 32.75
N GLU A 585 7.48 -21.50 32.82
CA GLU A 585 8.09 -20.65 31.82
C GLU A 585 8.16 -21.44 30.51
N GLY A 586 7.06 -21.43 29.76
CA GLY A 586 7.00 -21.83 28.37
C GLY A 586 6.72 -20.57 27.57
N SER A 587 7.59 -20.23 26.63
CA SER A 587 7.32 -19.23 25.61
C SER A 587 6.13 -19.70 24.76
N GLU A 588 4.91 -19.34 25.15
CA GLU A 588 3.73 -19.56 24.31
C GLU A 588 3.89 -18.71 23.05
N GLU A 589 4.21 -19.35 21.92
CA GLU A 589 4.17 -18.70 20.61
C GLU A 589 2.72 -18.26 20.34
N GLU A 590 2.41 -16.98 20.56
CA GLU A 590 1.06 -16.48 20.28
C GLU A 590 0.78 -16.67 18.78
N LYS A 591 -0.21 -17.51 18.47
CA LYS A 591 -0.67 -17.78 17.11
C LYS A 591 -1.31 -16.54 16.48
N PRO A 592 -1.23 -16.36 15.15
CA PRO A 592 -1.87 -15.24 14.49
C PRO A 592 -3.39 -15.36 14.56
N ILE A 593 -4.04 -14.20 14.49
CA ILE A 593 -5.49 -14.11 14.49
C ILE A 593 -6.00 -14.42 13.07
N LEU A 594 -6.76 -15.51 12.94
CA LEU A 594 -7.40 -15.92 11.68
C LEU A 594 -8.85 -15.46 11.64
N LEU A 595 -9.21 -14.61 10.68
CA LEU A 595 -10.54 -14.02 10.59
C LEU A 595 -11.22 -14.36 9.28
N VAL A 596 -12.37 -15.00 9.43
CA VAL A 596 -13.25 -15.43 8.33
C VAL A 596 -14.27 -14.31 8.06
N PRO A 597 -14.72 -14.10 6.81
CA PRO A 597 -15.63 -13.01 6.47
C PRO A 597 -16.91 -13.10 7.29
N GLN A 598 -17.33 -11.99 7.89
CA GLN A 598 -18.63 -11.91 8.54
C GLN A 598 -19.75 -11.81 7.49
N SER A 599 -20.97 -12.22 7.85
CA SER A 599 -22.12 -12.06 6.95
C SER A 599 -22.33 -10.59 6.61
N ARG A 600 -22.47 -10.27 5.31
CA ARG A 600 -22.79 -8.93 4.78
C ARG A 600 -24.01 -8.28 5.44
N THR A 601 -24.93 -9.07 6.00
CA THR A 601 -26.12 -8.59 6.72
C THR A 601 -25.79 -7.92 8.06
N LYS A 602 -24.65 -8.30 8.67
CA LYS A 602 -24.21 -7.82 10.00
C LYS A 602 -23.20 -6.68 9.92
N THR A 603 -22.49 -6.56 8.80
CA THR A 603 -21.48 -5.52 8.56
C THR A 603 -22.12 -4.24 8.01
N ALA A 604 -21.55 -3.07 8.31
CA ALA A 604 -22.00 -1.81 7.73
C ALA A 604 -21.75 -1.78 6.22
N MET A 605 -22.61 -1.07 5.48
CA MET A 605 -22.48 -0.87 4.04
C MET A 605 -22.48 0.62 3.75
N LEU A 606 -21.36 1.13 3.27
CA LEU A 606 -21.15 2.54 3.01
C LEU A 606 -21.33 2.83 1.51
N PRO A 607 -22.21 3.79 1.15
CA PRO A 607 -22.28 4.29 -0.22
C PRO A 607 -21.14 5.30 -0.48
N PRO A 608 -20.72 5.48 -1.73
CA PRO A 608 -19.77 6.53 -2.08
C PRO A 608 -20.42 7.91 -1.97
N VAL A 609 -19.66 8.91 -1.53
CA VAL A 609 -20.07 10.32 -1.60
C VAL A 609 -19.87 10.89 -3.00
N LEU A 610 -18.99 10.29 -3.79
CA LEU A 610 -18.82 10.55 -5.23
C LEU A 610 -18.64 9.23 -5.96
N SER A 611 -19.30 9.05 -7.11
CA SER A 611 -18.97 7.98 -8.06
C SER A 611 -19.07 8.53 -9.48
N LYS A 612 -17.90 8.79 -10.10
CA LYS A 612 -17.82 9.45 -11.41
C LYS A 612 -16.88 8.72 -12.34
N ILE A 613 -17.30 8.52 -13.59
CA ILE A 613 -16.41 8.05 -14.66
C ILE A 613 -15.50 9.22 -15.06
N VAL A 614 -14.18 9.03 -14.96
CA VAL A 614 -13.18 10.09 -15.13
C VAL A 614 -12.20 9.83 -16.28
N ASP A 615 -12.25 8.65 -16.91
CA ASP A 615 -11.49 8.30 -18.12
C ASP A 615 -12.30 7.30 -18.97
N LYS A 616 -11.81 6.99 -20.17
CA LYS A 616 -12.27 5.91 -21.04
C LYS A 616 -11.53 4.59 -20.80
N ASN A 617 -10.38 4.64 -20.11
CA ASN A 617 -9.48 3.55 -19.80
C ASN A 617 -9.49 3.26 -18.29
N PRO A 618 -9.20 2.02 -17.88
CA PRO A 618 -9.05 1.64 -16.48
C PRO A 618 -8.15 2.59 -15.70
N MET A 619 -8.63 3.01 -14.53
CA MET A 619 -7.85 3.85 -13.60
C MET A 619 -6.94 2.97 -12.74
N GLN A 620 -5.73 3.44 -12.44
CA GLN A 620 -4.63 2.59 -11.98
C GLN A 620 -3.92 3.12 -10.75
N TRP A 621 -3.96 4.42 -10.51
CA TRP A 621 -3.32 5.06 -9.37
C TRP A 621 -4.09 6.31 -8.95
N LEU A 622 -4.07 6.59 -7.65
CA LEU A 622 -4.76 7.70 -7.00
C LEU A 622 -3.88 8.26 -5.88
N SER A 623 -3.81 9.57 -5.76
CA SER A 623 -3.22 10.27 -4.62
C SER A 623 -3.95 11.58 -4.35
N PHE A 624 -3.80 12.05 -3.12
CA PHE A 624 -4.28 13.34 -2.66
C PHE A 624 -3.08 14.25 -2.38
N THR A 625 -3.19 15.53 -2.73
CA THR A 625 -2.33 16.61 -2.28
C THR A 625 -3.17 17.62 -1.49
N GLU A 626 -2.53 18.62 -0.90
CA GLU A 626 -3.22 19.69 -0.16
C GLU A 626 -4.20 20.45 -1.04
N ASP A 627 -3.86 20.60 -2.32
CA ASP A 627 -4.53 21.44 -3.29
C ASP A 627 -5.33 20.64 -4.34
N ALA A 628 -5.09 19.33 -4.48
CA ALA A 628 -5.67 18.55 -5.57
C ALA A 628 -5.91 17.06 -5.27
N ILE A 629 -6.68 16.43 -6.15
CA ILE A 629 -6.75 14.99 -6.35
C ILE A 629 -6.00 14.68 -7.63
N LEU A 630 -5.08 13.71 -7.61
CA LEU A 630 -4.38 13.23 -8.80
C LEU A 630 -4.74 11.77 -9.04
N ALA A 631 -5.06 11.43 -10.29
CA ALA A 631 -5.29 10.05 -10.68
C ALA A 631 -4.75 9.78 -12.08
N SER A 632 -4.30 8.55 -12.32
CA SER A 632 -3.81 8.14 -13.62
C SER A 632 -4.44 6.84 -14.11
N CYS A 633 -4.47 6.69 -15.44
CA CYS A 633 -5.09 5.55 -16.10
C CYS A 633 -4.05 4.68 -16.83
N LYS A 634 -4.52 3.54 -17.33
CA LYS A 634 -3.71 2.55 -18.02
C LYS A 634 -3.02 3.08 -19.28
N SER A 635 -3.61 4.07 -19.97
CA SER A 635 -3.07 4.60 -21.22
C SER A 635 -2.03 5.72 -21.05
N GLY A 636 -1.80 6.24 -19.83
CA GLY A 636 -0.82 7.30 -19.61
C GLY A 636 -1.36 8.67 -19.23
N HIS A 637 -2.68 8.85 -19.15
CA HIS A 637 -3.25 10.11 -18.69
C HIS A 637 -3.05 10.26 -17.18
N ILE A 638 -2.58 11.44 -16.78
CA ILE A 638 -2.44 11.88 -15.40
C ILE A 638 -3.31 13.13 -15.27
N ARG A 639 -4.36 13.05 -14.46
CA ARG A 639 -5.31 14.12 -14.27
C ARG A 639 -5.20 14.71 -12.88
N THR A 640 -5.26 16.03 -12.80
CA THR A 640 -5.17 16.81 -11.57
C THR A 640 -6.45 17.62 -11.40
N TRP A 641 -7.27 17.29 -10.41
CA TRP A 641 -8.46 18.07 -10.05
C TRP A 641 -8.17 18.95 -8.85
N ASN A 642 -8.30 20.26 -9.01
CA ASN A 642 -8.17 21.20 -7.89
C ASN A 642 -9.28 20.96 -6.89
N ARG A 643 -8.93 21.05 -5.61
CA ARG A 643 -9.89 21.10 -4.52
C ARG A 643 -10.71 22.40 -4.60
N PRO A 644 -11.94 22.38 -4.05
CA PRO A 644 -12.70 23.61 -3.84
C PRO A 644 -11.89 24.57 -2.95
N SER A 645 -11.81 25.83 -3.35
CA SER A 645 -11.18 26.88 -2.55
C SER A 645 -12.24 27.92 -2.14
N ASP A 646 -12.13 28.43 -0.91
CA ASP A 646 -13.01 29.50 -0.39
C ASP A 646 -12.69 30.88 -1.00
N THR A 647 -11.62 30.97 -1.80
CA THR A 647 -11.19 32.23 -2.42
C THR A 647 -11.73 32.29 -3.84
N PRO A 648 -12.56 33.28 -4.20
CA PRO A 648 -13.03 33.40 -5.57
C PRO A 648 -11.82 33.53 -6.49
N ALA A 649 -11.75 32.68 -7.52
CA ALA A 649 -10.73 32.76 -8.56
C ALA A 649 -10.65 34.20 -9.06
N GLN A 650 -9.52 34.88 -8.82
CA GLN A 650 -9.30 36.16 -9.46
C GLN A 650 -9.24 35.92 -10.97
N PRO A 651 -9.99 36.67 -11.79
CA PRO A 651 -9.88 36.54 -13.23
C PRO A 651 -8.45 36.89 -13.64
N GLU A 652 -7.77 35.96 -14.31
CA GLU A 652 -6.49 36.23 -14.95
C GLU A 652 -6.70 37.35 -15.99
N THR A 653 -5.96 38.44 -15.85
CA THR A 653 -6.00 39.63 -16.72
C THR A 653 -5.06 39.51 -17.89
#